data_AF-A0A4W6GB80-F1
#
_entry.id   AF-A0A4W6GB80-F1
#
_cell.length_a   1.000
_cell.length_b   1.000
_cell.length_c   1.000
_cell.angle_alpha   90.00
_cell.angle_beta   90.00
_cell.angle_gamma   90.00
#
_symmetry.space_group_name_H-M   'P 1'
#
loop_
_entity.id
_entity.type
_entity.pdbx_description
1 polymer ?
#
loop_
_entity_poly.entity_id
_entity_poly.type
_entity_poly.pdbx_seq_one_letter_code
_entity_poly.pdbx_strand_id
1 'polypeptide(L)'
;LALSRSPVFTIRAKIEAFERMLWRVCKGYTILSYAEVEEYLEDPNTGEPTKSVVFLISYWGDQIGQKVKKICDCYHCHLYPYPSNNEERNDVVEGLRTRIQDLHTVLHRTEDYLRQVLIKASESVYTWVIQVKKMKAIYYILNLCSFDVTNKCLIAEVWCPVNDIPTLRRALEEGSRKSGATVPSFVNRIPTSDTPPTLIRTNKFTSGFQNIVDAYGVGSYREVNPAPFTVITFPFLFAVMFGDLGHGLIMALFAFWMVVYENNRKLKNTRNEIWNTFFEGRYIILMMGLFSIYTGLIYNDCFSKSLNIFGSGWNVTAMLKANVWSDTDLNGNHLLTLDPNVEGVFMGPYPLGIDPIWNLASNRLTFLNSYKMKMSVILGVVHMSFGVILSTYNHLHFRKKYNLYLVFLPELLFLLCLFGYLVFMIFYKWLVFSAKDSRHAPSILIHFINMFLMQGDAVQPLYPGQAGLQVFLVVIAVLSVPVLLLGKPIYLYWLHNGRPRLGMYRVRFDFADEFLHQAIHTIEYCLGCISNTASYLRLWALSLAHAQLSEVLWAMVMRVGLKMDTVLGVVFLVPVFGLFAVLTVSILLVMEGLSAFLHALRLHWVEFQNKFYSGTGVKFCPFSFSLLPSSFEHDGLL
;
A
#
# COMPACT_ATOMS: atom_id res chain seq x y z
N LEU A 1 27.48 44.31 69.68
CA LEU A 1 27.18 42.89 69.38
C LEU A 1 26.16 42.85 68.25
N ALA A 2 26.64 42.89 67.00
CA ALA A 2 25.79 42.97 65.82
C ALA A 2 25.43 41.56 65.35
N LEU A 3 24.13 41.26 65.36
CA LEU A 3 23.57 40.04 64.82
C LEU A 3 23.48 40.22 63.30
N SER A 4 24.47 39.70 62.56
CA SER A 4 24.47 39.81 61.09
C SER A 4 23.43 38.84 60.54
N ARG A 5 22.48 39.39 59.78
CA ARG A 5 21.43 38.64 59.08
C ARG A 5 21.73 38.72 57.59
N SER A 6 21.79 37.58 56.92
CA SER A 6 21.91 37.56 55.46
C SER A 6 20.87 36.61 54.85
N PRO A 7 19.98 37.13 53.99
CA PRO A 7 19.13 36.30 53.16
C PRO A 7 19.94 35.69 52.02
N VAL A 8 19.76 34.38 51.84
CA VAL A 8 20.45 33.51 50.89
C VAL A 8 19.40 32.82 50.04
N PHE A 9 19.44 32.99 48.73
CA PHE A 9 18.53 32.30 47.80
C PHE A 9 19.13 30.97 47.34
N THR A 10 18.36 29.87 47.42
CA THR A 10 18.80 28.55 46.92
C THR A 10 17.67 27.78 46.23
N ILE A 11 18.04 26.91 45.28
CA ILE A 11 17.14 26.02 44.54
C ILE A 11 16.69 24.85 45.43
N ARG A 12 15.40 24.49 45.36
CA ARG A 12 14.74 23.49 46.25
C ARG A 12 15.39 22.10 46.28
N ALA A 13 16.03 21.67 45.20
CA ALA A 13 16.63 20.33 45.10
C ALA A 13 17.86 20.12 46.00
N LYS A 14 18.50 21.20 46.49
CA LYS A 14 19.74 21.12 47.27
C LYS A 14 19.57 21.46 48.77
N ILE A 15 18.32 21.62 49.24
CA ILE A 15 17.99 22.12 50.58
C ILE A 15 18.58 21.24 51.69
N GLU A 16 18.26 19.95 51.71
CA GLU A 16 18.70 19.06 52.80
C GLU A 16 20.22 18.92 52.84
N ALA A 17 20.88 18.94 51.68
CA ALA A 17 22.33 18.86 51.59
C ALA A 17 23.00 20.15 52.10
N PHE A 18 22.44 21.31 51.74
CA PHE A 18 22.92 22.63 52.19
C PHE A 18 22.78 22.79 53.71
N GLU A 19 21.62 22.44 54.27
CA GLU A 19 21.38 22.52 55.71
C GLU A 19 22.32 21.60 56.50
N ARG A 20 22.49 20.34 56.04
CA ARG A 20 23.42 19.39 56.67
C ARG A 20 24.86 19.88 56.62
N MET A 21 25.29 20.50 55.52
CA MET A 21 26.66 21.03 55.40
C MET A 21 26.87 22.25 56.30
N LEU A 22 25.90 23.17 56.35
CA LEU A 22 25.94 24.34 57.22
C LEU A 22 26.03 23.93 58.71
N TRP A 23 25.19 22.97 59.12
CA TRP A 23 25.16 22.47 60.50
C TRP A 23 26.49 21.79 60.89
N ARG A 24 27.06 20.95 59.99
CA ARG A 24 28.34 20.26 60.22
C ARG A 24 29.52 21.22 60.37
N VAL A 25 29.60 22.25 59.52
CA VAL A 25 30.73 23.19 59.52
C VAL A 25 30.62 24.21 60.67
N CYS A 26 29.40 24.65 60.98
CA CYS A 26 29.15 25.66 62.01
C CYS A 26 28.85 25.08 63.40
N LYS A 27 28.89 23.75 63.57
CA LYS A 27 28.67 23.03 64.84
C LYS A 27 27.42 23.49 65.60
N GLY A 28 26.34 23.84 64.89
CA GLY A 28 25.07 24.28 65.48
C GLY A 28 24.99 25.74 65.94
N TYR A 29 26.01 26.59 65.70
CA TYR A 29 25.99 28.02 66.07
C TYR A 29 25.23 28.95 65.10
N THR A 30 24.43 28.40 64.19
CA THR A 30 23.67 29.14 63.16
C THR A 30 22.18 28.88 63.30
N ILE A 31 21.38 29.94 63.36
CA ILE A 31 19.91 29.83 63.28
C ILE A 31 19.52 30.01 61.82
N LEU A 32 18.86 28.99 61.25
CA LEU A 32 18.38 28.98 59.88
C LEU A 32 16.86 29.06 59.88
N SER A 33 16.31 30.04 59.17
CA SER A 33 14.89 30.11 58.83
C SER A 33 14.76 30.04 57.32
N TYR A 34 13.76 29.33 56.79
CA TYR A 34 13.51 29.29 55.36
C TYR A 34 12.06 29.64 55.05
N ALA A 35 11.85 30.26 53.90
CA ALA A 35 10.54 30.55 53.33
C ALA A 35 10.55 30.13 51.86
N GLU A 36 9.57 29.31 51.47
CA GLU A 36 9.38 28.97 50.06
C GLU A 36 8.76 30.17 49.32
N VAL A 37 9.27 30.49 48.13
CA VAL A 37 8.63 31.46 47.24
C VAL A 37 7.49 30.73 46.52
N GLU A 38 6.26 31.27 46.59
CA GLU A 38 5.07 30.63 46.01
C GLU A 38 5.12 30.58 44.48
N GLU A 39 5.78 31.57 43.87
CA GLU A 39 5.93 31.68 42.41
C GLU A 39 7.11 30.83 41.90
N TYR A 40 6.88 30.15 40.77
CA TYR A 40 7.93 29.45 40.04
C TYR A 40 8.77 30.49 39.29
N LEU A 41 10.07 30.52 39.58
CA LEU A 41 11.01 31.38 38.87
C LEU A 41 11.71 30.55 37.80
N GLU A 42 11.80 31.09 36.60
CA GLU A 42 12.61 30.50 35.53
C GLU A 42 14.09 30.61 35.90
N ASP A 43 14.77 29.47 35.92
CA ASP A 43 16.21 29.45 36.18
C ASP A 43 16.93 30.03 34.94
N PRO A 44 17.74 31.11 35.10
CA PRO A 44 18.36 31.83 33.97
C PRO A 44 19.30 30.97 33.12
N ASN A 45 19.76 29.82 33.61
CA ASN A 45 20.67 28.93 32.88
C ASN A 45 19.96 27.75 32.19
N THR A 46 18.82 27.30 32.71
CA THR A 46 18.13 26.09 32.24
C THR A 46 16.79 26.39 31.57
N GLY A 47 16.19 27.57 31.85
CA GLY A 47 14.88 27.95 31.34
C GLY A 47 13.73 27.13 31.94
N GLU A 48 13.99 26.29 32.94
CA GLU A 48 12.96 25.49 33.61
C GLU A 48 12.33 26.27 34.78
N PRO A 49 11.00 26.17 34.98
CA PRO A 49 10.33 26.78 36.11
C PRO A 49 10.69 26.03 37.39
N THR A 50 11.52 26.64 38.24
CA THR A 50 11.96 26.03 39.50
C THR A 50 11.36 26.75 40.71
N LYS A 51 11.02 25.97 41.75
CA LYS A 51 10.67 26.53 43.06
C LYS A 51 11.93 27.03 43.74
N SER A 52 11.99 28.32 43.98
CA SER A 52 13.06 28.97 44.72
C SER A 52 12.73 29.05 46.21
N VAL A 53 13.73 28.89 47.06
CA VAL A 53 13.57 28.98 48.52
C VAL A 53 14.56 30.03 49.06
N VAL A 54 14.07 30.88 49.96
CA VAL A 54 14.86 31.91 50.63
C VAL A 54 15.24 31.43 52.01
N PHE A 55 16.51 31.48 52.33
CA PHE A 55 17.08 31.17 53.64
C PHE A 55 17.49 32.46 54.34
N LEU A 56 17.14 32.63 55.60
CA LEU A 56 17.71 33.64 56.47
C LEU A 56 18.67 32.95 57.43
N ILE A 57 19.97 33.25 57.30
CA ILE A 57 21.00 32.69 58.17
C ILE A 57 21.44 33.77 59.15
N SER A 58 21.25 33.49 60.45
CA SER A 58 21.77 34.31 61.54
C SER A 58 22.96 33.60 62.19
N TYR A 59 24.10 34.26 62.23
CA TYR A 59 25.34 33.73 62.80
C TYR A 59 26.04 34.76 63.69
N TRP A 60 26.89 34.27 64.61
CA TRP A 60 27.67 35.11 65.51
C TRP A 60 29.16 35.00 65.18
N GLY A 61 29.79 36.14 64.87
CA GLY A 61 31.24 36.25 64.64
C GLY A 61 31.68 36.18 63.17
N ASP A 62 32.73 36.94 62.84
CA ASP A 62 33.18 37.17 61.46
C ASP A 62 33.79 35.92 60.81
N GLN A 63 34.47 35.08 61.58
CA GLN A 63 35.05 33.83 61.08
C GLN A 63 33.99 32.83 60.62
N ILE A 64 32.82 32.81 61.29
CA ILE A 64 31.70 31.96 60.89
C ILE A 64 31.03 32.55 59.64
N GLY A 65 30.84 33.86 59.57
CA GLY A 65 30.29 34.53 58.39
C GLY A 65 31.07 34.25 57.10
N GLN A 66 32.40 34.25 57.15
CA GLN A 66 33.23 33.89 55.99
C GLN A 66 33.07 32.42 55.55
N LYS A 67 32.89 31.50 56.51
CA LYS A 67 32.61 30.08 56.21
C LYS A 67 31.23 29.91 55.58
N VAL A 68 30.21 30.58 56.10
CA VAL A 68 28.85 30.57 55.54
C VAL A 68 28.86 31.10 54.11
N LYS A 69 29.55 32.22 53.84
CA LYS A 69 29.67 32.79 52.50
C LYS A 69 30.29 31.81 51.50
N LYS A 70 31.40 31.15 51.87
CA LYS A 70 32.03 30.12 51.01
C LYS A 70 31.09 28.94 50.72
N ILE A 71 30.29 28.51 51.69
CA ILE A 71 29.30 27.44 51.48
C ILE A 71 28.21 27.92 50.52
N CYS A 72 27.70 29.15 50.69
CA CYS A 72 26.72 29.74 49.77
C CYS A 72 27.25 29.79 48.33
N ASP A 73 28.51 30.20 48.16
CA ASP A 73 29.16 30.26 46.84
C ASP A 73 29.30 28.85 46.20
N CYS A 74 29.64 27.82 46.99
CA CYS A 74 29.74 26.43 46.53
C CYS A 74 28.42 25.84 46.03
N TYR A 75 27.29 26.25 46.62
CA TYR A 75 25.95 25.78 46.21
C TYR A 75 25.29 26.67 45.15
N HIS A 76 26.02 27.69 44.65
CA HIS A 76 25.52 28.72 43.73
C HIS A 76 24.32 29.49 44.31
N CYS A 77 24.36 29.79 45.61
CA CYS A 77 23.34 30.60 46.26
C CYS A 77 23.59 32.08 46.01
N HIS A 78 22.53 32.85 45.75
CA HIS A 78 22.64 34.31 45.62
C HIS A 78 22.44 34.98 46.99
N LEU A 79 23.49 35.68 47.46
CA LEU A 79 23.49 36.42 48.73
C LEU A 79 23.02 37.86 48.50
N TYR A 80 21.99 38.30 49.23
CA TYR A 80 21.52 39.68 49.18
C TYR A 80 21.88 40.43 50.48
N PRO A 81 22.36 41.68 50.41
CA PRO A 81 22.59 42.49 51.60
C PRO A 81 21.24 42.82 52.27
N TYR A 82 21.16 42.65 53.58
CA TYR A 82 19.94 42.96 54.36
C TYR A 82 20.19 44.14 55.30
N PRO A 83 19.57 45.31 55.02
CA PRO A 83 19.69 46.48 55.89
C PRO A 83 19.04 46.26 57.27
N SER A 84 19.72 46.78 58.30
CA SER A 84 19.30 46.70 59.70
C SER A 84 18.11 47.63 60.00
N ASN A 85 18.07 48.80 59.34
CA ASN A 85 17.05 49.82 59.52
C ASN A 85 15.82 49.59 58.62
N ASN A 86 14.64 49.97 59.13
CA ASN A 86 13.40 49.82 58.38
C ASN A 86 13.24 50.89 57.29
N GLU A 87 13.77 52.10 57.52
CA GLU A 87 13.77 53.19 56.53
C GLU A 87 14.65 52.85 55.32
N GLU A 88 15.91 52.46 55.55
CA GLU A 88 16.83 52.00 54.48
C GLU A 88 16.28 50.80 53.69
N ARG A 89 15.49 49.92 54.34
CA ARG A 89 14.84 48.80 53.66
C ARG A 89 13.77 49.27 52.69
N ASN A 90 12.95 50.25 53.11
CA ASN A 90 11.90 50.80 52.25
C ASN A 90 12.53 51.50 51.04
N ASP A 91 13.61 52.27 51.24
CA ASP A 91 14.33 52.94 50.15
C ASP A 91 14.92 51.95 49.14
N VAL A 92 15.52 50.84 49.61
CA VAL A 92 16.05 49.79 48.72
C VAL A 92 14.93 49.08 47.96
N VAL A 93 13.80 48.79 48.61
CA VAL A 93 12.64 48.16 47.95
C VAL A 93 12.06 49.08 46.88
N GLU A 94 11.95 50.38 47.15
CA GLU A 94 11.48 51.36 46.18
C GLU A 94 12.44 51.49 44.99
N GLY A 95 13.75 51.55 45.25
CA GLY A 95 14.78 51.54 44.20
C GLY A 95 14.83 50.26 43.36
N LEU A 96 14.54 49.09 43.95
CA LEU A 96 14.41 47.84 43.20
C LEU A 96 13.15 47.83 42.34
N ARG A 97 12.03 48.34 42.86
CA ARG A 97 10.77 48.44 42.10
C ARG A 97 10.92 49.31 40.85
N THR A 98 11.58 50.46 40.96
CA THR A 98 11.84 51.33 39.80
C THR A 98 12.72 50.64 38.76
N ARG A 99 13.79 49.96 39.20
CA ARG A 99 14.67 49.21 38.31
C ARG A 99 14.00 48.02 37.63
N ILE A 100 13.13 47.31 38.33
CA ILE A 100 12.31 46.21 37.76
C ILE A 100 11.39 46.77 36.67
N GLN A 101 10.75 47.92 36.92
CA GLN A 101 9.88 48.58 35.95
C GLN A 101 10.66 49.02 34.68
N ASP A 102 11.86 49.57 34.86
CA ASP A 102 12.74 49.94 33.75
C ASP A 102 13.15 48.72 32.93
N LEU A 103 13.53 47.62 33.58
CA LEU A 103 13.90 46.37 32.92
C LEU A 103 12.73 45.75 32.15
N HIS A 104 11.51 45.75 32.71
CA HIS A 104 10.32 45.30 31.98
C HIS A 104 10.06 46.15 30.74
N THR A 105 10.26 47.46 30.84
CA THR A 105 10.09 48.37 29.70
C THR A 105 11.13 48.08 28.61
N VAL A 106 12.38 47.81 28.99
CA VAL A 106 13.43 47.41 28.03
C VAL A 106 13.12 46.06 27.39
N LEU A 107 12.72 45.06 28.20
CA LEU A 107 12.39 43.72 27.72
C LEU A 107 11.26 43.77 26.69
N HIS A 108 10.15 44.46 27.01
CA HIS A 108 9.02 44.61 26.09
C HIS A 108 9.45 45.27 24.77
N ARG A 109 10.26 46.33 24.84
CA ARG A 109 10.80 46.99 23.62
C ARG A 109 11.69 46.06 22.80
N THR A 110 12.51 45.23 23.44
CA THR A 110 13.36 44.27 22.73
C THR A 110 12.55 43.14 22.09
N GLU A 111 11.51 42.65 22.78
CA GLU A 111 10.60 41.64 22.23
C GLU A 111 9.80 42.18 21.06
N ASP A 112 9.29 43.41 21.15
CA ASP A 112 8.58 44.06 20.05
C ASP A 112 9.49 44.25 18.83
N TYR A 113 10.73 44.70 19.06
CA TYR A 113 11.71 44.82 17.99
C TYR A 113 12.01 43.45 17.35
N LEU A 114 12.22 42.41 18.17
CA LEU A 114 12.44 41.05 17.68
C LEU A 114 11.25 40.55 16.87
N ARG A 115 10.02 40.74 17.34
CA ARG A 115 8.78 40.37 16.62
C ARG A 115 8.68 41.09 15.28
N GLN A 116 8.98 42.38 15.23
CA GLN A 116 8.97 43.14 13.98
C GLN A 116 9.99 42.61 12.97
N VAL A 117 11.20 42.29 13.43
CA VAL A 117 12.23 41.67 12.58
C VAL A 117 11.78 40.28 12.12
N LEU A 118 11.18 39.49 13.01
CA LEU A 118 10.70 38.14 12.71
C LEU A 118 9.58 38.16 11.66
N ILE A 119 8.67 39.13 11.73
CA ILE A 119 7.60 39.30 10.74
C ILE A 119 8.19 39.69 9.37
N LYS A 120 9.13 40.63 9.33
CA LYS A 120 9.82 40.99 8.06
C LYS A 120 10.62 39.83 7.48
N ALA A 121 11.26 39.04 8.35
CA ALA A 121 11.99 37.85 7.94
C ALA A 121 11.02 36.77 7.42
N SER A 122 9.90 36.51 8.10
CA SER A 122 8.96 35.46 7.71
C SER A 122 8.35 35.68 6.33
N GLU A 123 8.11 36.95 5.94
CA GLU A 123 7.64 37.31 4.59
C GLU A 123 8.66 36.97 3.49
N SER A 124 9.96 37.16 3.77
CA SER A 124 11.03 37.02 2.77
C SER A 124 11.69 35.64 2.74
N VAL A 125 11.74 34.94 3.88
CA VAL A 125 12.40 33.63 4.04
C VAL A 125 11.90 32.60 3.04
N TYR A 126 10.58 32.54 2.80
CA TYR A 126 10.02 31.59 1.83
C TYR A 126 10.60 31.77 0.42
N THR A 127 10.75 33.02 -0.01
CA THR A 127 11.30 33.33 -1.34
C THR A 127 12.79 33.01 -1.43
N TRP A 128 13.57 33.33 -0.39
CA TRP A 128 15.01 33.05 -0.34
C TRP A 128 15.28 31.55 -0.33
N VAL A 129 14.53 30.77 0.44
CA VAL A 129 14.63 29.31 0.46
C VAL A 129 14.40 28.72 -0.92
N ILE A 130 13.39 29.19 -1.67
CA ILE A 130 13.14 28.72 -3.03
C ILE A 130 14.30 29.08 -3.97
N GLN A 131 14.83 30.30 -3.88
CA GLN A 131 15.95 30.73 -4.72
C GLN A 131 17.21 29.91 -4.45
N VAL A 132 17.57 29.71 -3.18
CA VAL A 132 18.73 28.88 -2.79
C VAL A 132 18.53 27.43 -3.25
N LYS A 133 17.33 26.86 -3.08
CA LYS A 133 17.02 25.50 -3.56
C LYS A 133 17.17 25.36 -5.07
N LYS A 134 16.63 26.29 -5.85
CA LYS A 134 16.77 26.30 -7.32
C LYS A 134 18.24 26.42 -7.72
N MET A 135 18.99 27.32 -7.07
CA MET A 135 20.41 27.53 -7.35
C MET A 135 21.25 26.29 -7.04
N LYS A 136 21.02 25.66 -5.87
CA LYS A 136 21.69 24.39 -5.49
C LYS A 136 21.43 23.29 -6.53
N ALA A 137 20.20 23.16 -7.01
CA ALA A 137 19.84 22.18 -8.03
C ALA A 137 20.56 22.44 -9.37
N ILE A 138 20.66 23.71 -9.78
CA ILE A 138 21.40 24.09 -10.99
C ILE A 138 22.88 23.74 -10.84
N TYR A 139 23.52 24.12 -9.73
CA TYR A 139 24.93 23.79 -9.49
C TYR A 139 25.19 22.29 -9.43
N TYR A 140 24.26 21.51 -8.86
CA TYR A 140 24.35 20.05 -8.87
C TYR A 140 24.38 19.47 -10.28
N ILE A 141 23.52 19.95 -11.18
CA ILE A 141 23.52 19.53 -12.59
C ILE A 141 24.78 20.00 -13.33
N LEU A 142 25.24 21.22 -13.08
CA LEU A 142 26.49 21.72 -13.66
C LEU A 142 27.70 20.89 -13.24
N ASN A 143 27.70 20.35 -12.01
CA ASN A 143 28.75 19.46 -11.52
C ASN A 143 28.76 18.07 -12.19
N LEU A 144 27.63 17.65 -12.78
CA LEU A 144 27.56 16.41 -13.58
C LEU A 144 28.04 16.60 -15.03
N CYS A 145 28.22 17.85 -15.48
CA CYS A 145 28.67 18.16 -16.82
C CYS A 145 30.20 18.03 -16.93
N SER A 146 30.68 17.59 -18.08
CA SER A 146 32.12 17.59 -18.37
C SER A 146 32.57 18.97 -18.84
N PHE A 147 33.76 19.39 -18.43
CA PHE A 147 34.33 20.70 -18.78
C PHE A 147 35.35 20.56 -19.91
N ASP A 148 35.11 21.25 -21.03
CA ASP A 148 36.09 21.38 -22.10
C ASP A 148 36.96 22.63 -21.86
N VAL A 149 38.24 22.40 -21.56
CA VAL A 149 39.23 23.44 -21.26
C VAL A 149 39.49 24.33 -22.47
N THR A 150 39.32 23.82 -23.69
CA THR A 150 39.71 24.53 -24.92
C THR A 150 38.72 25.63 -25.29
N ASN A 151 37.42 25.29 -25.31
CA ASN A 151 36.36 26.22 -25.70
C ASN A 151 35.69 26.91 -24.50
N LYS A 152 36.10 26.59 -23.26
CA LYS A 152 35.41 27.00 -22.02
C LYS A 152 33.92 26.67 -22.06
N CYS A 153 33.58 25.54 -22.68
CA CYS A 153 32.21 25.05 -22.81
C CYS A 153 31.97 23.86 -21.89
N LEU A 154 30.71 23.68 -21.47
CA LEU A 154 30.27 22.49 -20.76
C LEU A 154 29.63 21.53 -21.75
N ILE A 155 30.05 20.26 -21.70
CA ILE A 155 29.49 19.19 -22.49
C ILE A 155 28.66 18.29 -21.54
N ALA A 156 27.39 18.14 -21.87
CA ALA A 156 26.44 17.34 -21.11
C ALA A 156 25.82 16.27 -22.02
N GLU A 157 25.87 15.02 -21.57
CA GLU A 157 25.14 13.91 -22.19
C GLU A 157 23.80 13.75 -21.47
N VAL A 158 22.70 13.81 -22.21
CA VAL A 158 21.35 13.80 -21.62
C VAL A 158 20.43 12.84 -22.35
N TRP A 159 19.66 12.09 -21.58
CA TRP A 159 18.55 11.32 -22.11
C TRP A 159 17.35 12.24 -22.35
N CYS A 160 16.90 12.33 -23.61
CA CYS A 160 15.74 13.12 -24.00
C CYS A 160 14.80 12.25 -24.86
N PRO A 161 13.47 12.29 -24.62
CA PRO A 161 12.52 11.65 -25.51
C PRO A 161 12.62 12.21 -26.93
N VAL A 162 12.60 11.32 -27.93
CA VAL A 162 12.77 11.71 -29.35
C VAL A 162 11.72 12.73 -29.80
N ASN A 163 10.50 12.65 -29.25
CA ASN A 163 9.40 13.57 -29.57
C ASN A 163 9.63 14.99 -29.04
N ASP A 164 10.44 15.16 -28.00
CA ASP A 164 10.61 16.43 -27.27
C ASP A 164 11.92 17.16 -27.67
N ILE A 165 12.71 16.58 -28.58
CA ILE A 165 13.94 17.20 -29.14
C ILE A 165 13.69 18.59 -29.75
N PRO A 166 12.63 18.83 -30.55
CA PRO A 166 12.36 20.16 -31.09
C PRO A 166 12.11 21.21 -30.01
N THR A 167 11.44 20.82 -28.93
CA THR A 167 11.14 21.69 -27.79
C THR A 167 12.43 22.05 -27.03
N LEU A 168 13.30 21.05 -26.82
CA LEU A 168 14.62 21.27 -26.21
C LEU A 168 15.47 22.25 -27.03
N ARG A 169 15.51 22.08 -28.36
CA ARG A 169 16.26 22.96 -29.26
C ARG A 169 15.79 24.41 -29.16
N ARG A 170 14.46 24.63 -29.17
CA ARG A 170 13.88 25.97 -29.00
C ARG A 170 14.24 26.59 -27.65
N ALA A 171 14.19 25.81 -26.56
CA ALA A 171 14.53 26.29 -25.23
C ALA A 171 16.00 26.71 -25.12
N LEU A 172 16.90 25.96 -25.78
CA LEU A 172 18.33 26.27 -25.85
C LEU A 172 18.61 27.53 -26.69
N GLU A 173 17.98 27.66 -27.85
CA GLU A 173 18.07 28.84 -28.71
C GLU A 173 17.57 30.10 -27.97
N GLU A 174 16.45 30.00 -27.24
CA GLU A 174 15.93 31.09 -26.43
C GLU A 174 16.84 31.44 -25.25
N GLY A 175 17.42 30.43 -24.59
CA GLY A 175 18.42 30.61 -23.53
C GLY A 175 19.67 31.34 -24.03
N SER A 176 20.17 30.95 -25.20
CA SER A 176 21.33 31.58 -25.86
C SER A 176 21.04 33.04 -26.24
N ARG A 177 19.82 33.33 -26.72
CA ARG A 177 19.40 34.70 -27.06
C ARG A 177 19.32 35.59 -25.81
N LYS A 178 18.81 35.07 -24.69
CA LYS A 178 18.68 35.84 -23.45
C LYS A 178 20.02 36.09 -22.76
N SER A 179 20.96 35.15 -22.84
CA SER A 179 22.28 35.30 -22.23
C SER A 179 23.24 36.17 -23.05
N GLY A 180 22.93 36.42 -24.33
CA GLY A 180 23.82 37.15 -25.24
C GLY A 180 25.12 36.39 -25.52
N ALA A 181 25.13 35.06 -25.33
CA ALA A 181 26.32 34.24 -25.55
C ALA A 181 26.74 34.26 -27.02
N THR A 182 28.04 34.44 -27.26
CA THR A 182 28.63 34.47 -28.61
C THR A 182 28.62 33.10 -29.30
N VAL A 183 28.56 32.01 -28.52
CA VAL A 183 28.50 30.63 -29.02
C VAL A 183 27.06 30.12 -28.89
N PRO A 184 26.40 29.73 -30.00
CA PRO A 184 25.08 29.12 -29.93
C PRO A 184 25.17 27.74 -29.28
N SER A 185 24.28 27.47 -28.34
CA SER A 185 24.09 26.11 -27.81
C SER A 185 23.52 25.22 -28.91
N PHE A 186 24.16 24.06 -29.14
CA PHE A 186 23.71 23.10 -30.14
C PHE A 186 23.49 21.73 -29.51
N VAL A 187 22.55 20.96 -30.08
CA VAL A 187 22.22 19.59 -29.65
C VAL A 187 22.63 18.64 -30.76
N ASN A 188 23.44 17.64 -30.41
CA ASN A 188 23.81 16.57 -31.33
C ASN A 188 23.24 15.23 -30.85
N ARG A 189 22.87 14.35 -31.78
CA ARG A 189 22.40 13.00 -31.47
C ARG A 189 23.57 12.03 -31.53
N ILE A 190 23.92 11.47 -30.38
CA ILE A 190 24.99 10.48 -30.27
C ILE A 190 24.37 9.06 -30.31
N PRO A 191 24.82 8.16 -31.20
CA PRO A 191 24.47 6.76 -31.11
C PRO A 191 25.22 6.11 -29.94
N THR A 192 24.49 5.53 -28.98
CA THR A 192 25.06 4.76 -27.87
C THR A 192 24.50 3.33 -27.85
N SER A 193 25.27 2.40 -27.31
CA SER A 193 24.87 1.03 -26.98
C SER A 193 24.22 0.89 -25.61
N ASP A 194 24.26 1.94 -24.78
CA ASP A 194 23.74 1.89 -23.41
C ASP A 194 22.21 1.80 -23.39
N THR A 195 21.67 1.15 -22.36
CA THR A 195 20.24 0.99 -22.18
C THR A 195 19.60 2.31 -21.75
N PRO A 196 18.72 2.91 -22.58
CA PRO A 196 18.07 4.16 -22.21
C PRO A 196 17.03 3.94 -21.08
N PRO A 197 16.75 4.98 -20.28
CA PRO A 197 15.71 4.94 -19.27
C PRO A 197 14.31 4.85 -19.90
N THR A 198 13.36 4.30 -19.15
CA THR A 198 11.98 4.09 -19.60
C THR A 198 11.06 5.22 -19.15
N LEU A 199 10.38 5.81 -20.13
CA LEU A 199 9.39 6.86 -19.95
C LEU A 199 8.03 6.35 -20.38
N ILE A 200 7.10 6.30 -19.44
CA ILE A 200 5.69 6.00 -19.68
C ILE A 200 4.90 7.28 -19.42
N ARG A 201 4.22 7.80 -20.47
CA ARG A 201 3.38 8.98 -20.34
C ARG A 201 2.08 8.57 -19.62
N THR A 202 1.90 9.05 -18.41
CA THR A 202 0.72 8.75 -17.59
C THR A 202 -0.26 9.92 -17.60
N ASN A 203 -1.55 9.60 -17.64
CA ASN A 203 -2.63 10.53 -17.36
C ASN A 203 -2.98 10.49 -15.87
N LYS A 204 -3.79 11.44 -15.39
CA LYS A 204 -4.28 11.46 -14.00
C LYS A 204 -4.92 10.13 -13.55
N PHE A 205 -5.58 9.44 -14.48
CA PHE A 205 -6.22 8.15 -14.22
C PHE A 205 -5.22 6.99 -14.12
N THR A 206 -4.25 6.94 -15.04
CA THR A 206 -3.30 5.82 -15.13
C THR A 206 -2.10 5.96 -14.20
N SER A 207 -1.85 7.14 -13.61
CA SER A 207 -0.69 7.38 -12.75
C SER A 207 -0.69 6.49 -11.52
N GLY A 208 -1.84 6.29 -10.86
CA GLY A 208 -1.94 5.42 -9.69
C GLY A 208 -1.61 3.96 -10.02
N PHE A 209 -2.19 3.43 -11.12
CA PHE A 209 -1.91 2.07 -11.57
C PHE A 209 -0.44 1.89 -12.01
N GLN A 210 0.14 2.89 -12.67
CA GLN A 210 1.55 2.85 -13.06
C GLN A 210 2.47 2.83 -11.84
N ASN A 211 2.17 3.59 -10.79
CA ASN A 211 2.97 3.57 -9.55
C ASN A 211 2.95 2.18 -8.90
N ILE A 212 1.82 1.45 -8.93
CA ILE A 212 1.74 0.06 -8.42
C ILE A 212 2.61 -0.89 -9.24
N VAL A 213 2.63 -0.71 -10.57
CA VAL A 213 3.48 -1.51 -11.46
C VAL A 213 4.96 -1.21 -11.22
N ASP A 214 5.33 0.08 -11.19
CA ASP A 214 6.69 0.55 -10.98
C ASP A 214 7.26 0.11 -9.61
N ALA A 215 6.40 -0.07 -8.61
CA ALA A 215 6.79 -0.53 -7.27
C ALA A 215 7.30 -1.99 -7.25
N TYR A 216 6.86 -2.83 -8.19
CA TYR A 216 7.42 -4.18 -8.37
C TYR A 216 8.79 -4.15 -9.06
N GLY A 217 8.88 -3.33 -10.10
CA GLY A 217 10.10 -3.13 -10.87
C GLY A 217 9.79 -2.28 -12.09
N VAL A 218 10.81 -1.59 -12.63
CA VAL A 218 10.63 -0.71 -13.77
C VAL A 218 10.89 -1.47 -15.06
N GLY A 219 10.00 -1.32 -16.04
CA GLY A 219 10.04 -2.09 -17.28
C GLY A 219 11.30 -1.76 -18.09
N SER A 220 11.78 -2.75 -18.83
CA SER A 220 12.93 -2.60 -19.72
C SER A 220 12.57 -1.71 -20.92
N TYR A 221 13.58 -1.12 -21.58
CA TYR A 221 13.31 -0.22 -22.70
C TYR A 221 12.54 -0.89 -23.83
N ARG A 222 11.36 -0.31 -24.15
CA ARG A 222 10.39 -0.82 -25.14
C ARG A 222 9.85 -2.23 -24.85
N GLU A 223 9.76 -2.60 -23.58
CA GLU A 223 8.99 -3.76 -23.12
C GLU A 223 7.49 -3.44 -23.07
N VAL A 224 6.63 -4.46 -23.19
CA VAL A 224 5.18 -4.32 -23.01
C VAL A 224 4.87 -3.89 -21.58
N ASN A 225 4.21 -2.74 -21.43
CA ASN A 225 3.77 -2.25 -20.13
C ASN A 225 2.56 -3.07 -19.63
N PRO A 226 2.60 -3.65 -18.41
CA PRO A 226 1.44 -4.33 -17.83
C PRO A 226 0.31 -3.36 -17.40
N ALA A 227 0.61 -2.07 -17.20
CA ALA A 227 -0.33 -1.11 -16.61
C ALA A 227 -1.70 -1.04 -17.30
N PRO A 228 -1.81 -0.99 -18.65
CA PRO A 228 -3.11 -0.94 -19.33
C PRO A 228 -4.02 -2.13 -19.01
N PHE A 229 -3.44 -3.32 -18.80
CA PHE A 229 -4.20 -4.51 -18.44
C PHE A 229 -4.58 -4.48 -16.96
N THR A 230 -3.64 -4.10 -16.10
CA THR A 230 -3.88 -3.99 -14.65
C THR A 230 -5.01 -3.01 -14.32
N VAL A 231 -5.23 -1.96 -15.12
CA VAL A 231 -6.34 -1.00 -14.92
C VAL A 231 -7.70 -1.70 -14.80
N ILE A 232 -7.91 -2.81 -15.52
CA ILE A 232 -9.17 -3.56 -15.53
C ILE A 232 -9.04 -4.85 -14.71
N THR A 233 -7.99 -5.63 -14.91
CA THR A 233 -7.84 -6.95 -14.28
C THR A 233 -7.63 -6.84 -12.77
N PHE A 234 -6.95 -5.78 -12.29
CA PHE A 234 -6.70 -5.59 -10.87
C PHE A 234 -7.98 -5.32 -10.08
N PRO A 235 -8.80 -4.31 -10.43
CA PRO A 235 -10.08 -4.10 -9.76
C PRO A 235 -11.05 -5.28 -9.90
N PHE A 236 -11.00 -6.00 -11.03
CA PHE A 236 -11.85 -7.18 -11.25
C PHE A 236 -11.49 -8.34 -10.31
N LEU A 237 -10.21 -8.72 -10.19
CA LEU A 237 -9.78 -9.78 -9.27
C LEU A 237 -10.02 -9.40 -7.80
N PHE A 238 -9.84 -8.12 -7.47
CA PHE A 238 -10.25 -7.59 -6.17
C PHE A 238 -11.75 -7.81 -5.91
N ALA A 239 -12.60 -7.44 -6.87
CA ALA A 239 -14.05 -7.58 -6.75
C ALA A 239 -14.52 -9.03 -6.62
N VAL A 240 -13.79 -10.00 -7.17
CA VAL A 240 -14.09 -11.44 -6.98
C VAL A 240 -13.85 -11.86 -5.53
N MET A 241 -12.81 -11.34 -4.87
CA MET A 241 -12.53 -11.55 -3.45
C MET A 241 -13.50 -10.78 -2.55
N PHE A 242 -13.81 -9.54 -2.93
CA PHE A 242 -14.62 -8.58 -2.17
C PHE A 242 -15.98 -8.34 -2.84
N GLY A 243 -16.69 -9.44 -3.14
CA GLY A 243 -17.98 -9.38 -3.84
C GLY A 243 -19.15 -9.21 -2.87
N ASP A 244 -19.47 -7.97 -2.52
CA ASP A 244 -20.70 -7.59 -1.79
C ASP A 244 -21.23 -6.28 -2.37
N LEU A 245 -22.49 -6.26 -2.76
CA LEU A 245 -23.14 -5.09 -3.34
C LEU A 245 -23.14 -3.89 -2.37
N GLY A 246 -23.42 -4.14 -1.10
CA GLY A 246 -23.54 -3.11 -0.06
C GLY A 246 -22.19 -2.47 0.27
N HIS A 247 -21.17 -3.30 0.53
CA HIS A 247 -19.83 -2.80 0.79
C HIS A 247 -19.22 -2.13 -0.45
N GLY A 248 -19.42 -2.70 -1.64
CA GLY A 248 -18.98 -2.10 -2.91
C GLY A 248 -19.58 -0.72 -3.15
N LEU A 249 -20.86 -0.53 -2.83
CA LEU A 249 -21.54 0.77 -2.93
C LEU A 249 -20.94 1.81 -1.99
N ILE A 250 -20.68 1.46 -0.72
CA ILE A 250 -20.05 2.37 0.25
C ILE A 250 -18.65 2.78 -0.23
N MET A 251 -17.86 1.81 -0.70
CA MET A 251 -16.52 2.05 -1.23
C MET A 251 -16.55 2.96 -2.48
N ALA A 252 -17.48 2.72 -3.41
CA ALA A 252 -17.65 3.53 -4.62
C ALA A 252 -18.09 4.97 -4.28
N LEU A 253 -19.00 5.15 -3.32
CA LEU A 253 -19.43 6.48 -2.88
C LEU A 253 -18.29 7.26 -2.22
N PHE A 254 -17.50 6.60 -1.36
CA PHE A 254 -16.32 7.22 -0.75
C PHE A 254 -15.27 7.61 -1.78
N ALA A 255 -14.99 6.74 -2.75
CA ALA A 255 -14.06 7.04 -3.84
C ALA A 255 -14.56 8.16 -4.75
N PHE A 256 -15.85 8.16 -5.08
CA PHE A 256 -16.48 9.21 -5.87
C PHE A 256 -16.39 10.57 -5.16
N TRP A 257 -16.61 10.60 -3.84
CA TRP A 257 -16.42 11.79 -3.03
C TRP A 257 -14.99 12.34 -3.13
N MET A 258 -13.97 11.48 -3.05
CA MET A 258 -12.56 11.92 -3.23
C MET A 258 -12.27 12.47 -4.64
N VAL A 259 -12.90 11.91 -5.68
CA VAL A 259 -12.73 12.37 -7.07
C VAL A 259 -13.39 13.73 -7.29
N VAL A 260 -14.60 13.95 -6.75
CA VAL A 260 -15.32 15.23 -6.88
C VAL A 260 -14.55 16.36 -6.20
N TYR A 261 -13.96 16.11 -5.03
CA TYR A 261 -13.23 17.11 -4.26
C TYR A 261 -11.73 17.22 -4.61
N GLU A 262 -11.29 16.74 -5.79
CA GLU A 262 -9.88 16.78 -6.22
C GLU A 262 -9.27 18.20 -6.23
N ASN A 263 -10.07 19.22 -6.54
CA ASN A 263 -9.60 20.60 -6.66
C ASN A 263 -9.38 21.30 -5.30
N ASN A 264 -9.79 20.70 -4.18
CA ASN A 264 -9.63 21.30 -2.87
C ASN A 264 -8.20 21.17 -2.35
N ARG A 265 -7.50 22.31 -2.26
CA ARG A 265 -6.09 22.38 -1.81
C ARG A 265 -5.85 21.81 -0.41
N LYS A 266 -6.85 21.89 0.49
CA LYS A 266 -6.79 21.28 1.84
C LYS A 266 -6.68 19.76 1.80
N LEU A 267 -7.35 19.11 0.86
CA LEU A 267 -7.36 17.64 0.74
C LEU A 267 -6.05 17.11 0.15
N LYS A 268 -5.40 17.93 -0.69
CA LYS A 268 -4.11 17.62 -1.32
C LYS A 268 -2.91 17.82 -0.40
N ASN A 269 -2.98 18.77 0.54
CA ASN A 269 -1.86 19.17 1.38
C ASN A 269 -2.02 18.70 2.84
N THR A 270 -2.46 17.47 3.03
CA THR A 270 -2.59 16.87 4.37
C THR A 270 -1.26 16.26 4.78
N ARG A 271 -0.85 16.44 6.05
CA ARG A 271 0.39 15.85 6.60
C ARG A 271 0.31 14.34 6.82
N ASN A 272 -0.89 13.76 6.76
CA ASN A 272 -1.11 12.34 6.99
C ASN A 272 -0.69 11.53 5.75
N GLU A 273 0.41 10.78 5.86
CA GLU A 273 0.96 9.95 4.79
C GLU A 273 -0.06 8.92 4.27
N ILE A 274 -0.83 8.32 5.20
CA ILE A 274 -1.90 7.37 4.86
C ILE A 274 -2.93 8.06 3.94
N TRP A 275 -3.38 9.26 4.30
CA TRP A 275 -4.36 10.00 3.50
C TRP A 275 -3.84 10.30 2.09
N ASN A 276 -2.58 10.73 1.98
CA ASN A 276 -1.96 11.02 0.68
C ASN A 276 -1.88 9.75 -0.19
N THR A 277 -1.55 8.61 0.40
CA THR A 277 -1.50 7.31 -0.30
C THR A 277 -2.89 6.92 -0.84
N PHE A 278 -3.94 7.05 -0.01
CA PHE A 278 -5.32 6.81 -0.43
C PHE A 278 -5.79 7.78 -1.53
N PHE A 279 -5.41 9.06 -1.43
CA PHE A 279 -5.80 10.10 -2.38
C PHE A 279 -5.12 9.93 -3.76
N GLU A 280 -3.86 9.50 -3.79
CA GLU A 280 -3.18 9.11 -5.03
C GLU A 280 -3.87 7.92 -5.70
N GLY A 281 -4.40 6.98 -4.91
CA GLY A 281 -5.13 5.79 -5.36
C GLY A 281 -6.62 5.97 -5.65
N ARG A 282 -7.17 7.19 -5.64
CA ARG A 282 -8.63 7.44 -5.72
C ARG A 282 -9.34 6.75 -6.89
N TYR A 283 -8.73 6.73 -8.08
CA TYR A 283 -9.32 6.07 -9.25
C TYR A 283 -9.28 4.55 -9.16
N ILE A 284 -8.29 3.99 -8.45
CA ILE A 284 -8.20 2.55 -8.21
C ILE A 284 -9.34 2.11 -7.31
N ILE A 285 -9.57 2.84 -6.20
CA ILE A 285 -10.66 2.55 -5.25
C ILE A 285 -12.02 2.70 -5.93
N LEU A 286 -12.18 3.70 -6.80
CA LEU A 286 -13.42 3.87 -7.58
C LEU A 286 -13.69 2.66 -8.48
N MET A 287 -12.69 2.21 -9.24
CA MET A 287 -12.85 1.03 -10.09
C MET A 287 -13.11 -0.24 -9.26
N MET A 288 -12.43 -0.40 -8.12
CA MET A 288 -12.65 -1.53 -7.21
C MET A 288 -14.09 -1.56 -6.67
N GLY A 289 -14.63 -0.40 -6.25
CA GLY A 289 -16.01 -0.29 -5.80
C GLY A 289 -17.03 -0.62 -6.90
N LEU A 290 -16.83 -0.10 -8.11
CA LEU A 290 -17.72 -0.38 -9.25
C LEU A 290 -17.72 -1.85 -9.67
N PHE A 291 -16.55 -2.49 -9.71
CA PHE A 291 -16.49 -3.93 -9.99
C PHE A 291 -17.02 -4.76 -8.83
N SER A 292 -16.84 -4.34 -7.58
CA SER A 292 -17.41 -5.00 -6.40
C SER A 292 -18.94 -4.96 -6.40
N ILE A 293 -19.55 -3.85 -6.84
CA ILE A 293 -21.00 -3.78 -7.11
C ILE A 293 -21.41 -4.81 -8.17
N TYR A 294 -20.67 -4.89 -9.27
CA TYR A 294 -20.95 -5.85 -10.35
C TYR A 294 -20.85 -7.31 -9.85
N THR A 295 -19.77 -7.68 -9.17
CA THR A 295 -19.61 -9.05 -8.64
C THR A 295 -20.56 -9.34 -7.50
N GLY A 296 -20.90 -8.35 -6.67
CA GLY A 296 -21.93 -8.46 -5.63
C GLY A 296 -23.32 -8.78 -6.19
N LEU A 297 -23.69 -8.18 -7.34
CA LEU A 297 -24.91 -8.56 -8.06
C LEU A 297 -24.85 -9.98 -8.62
N ILE A 298 -23.70 -10.42 -9.13
CA ILE A 298 -23.51 -11.80 -9.62
C ILE A 298 -23.58 -12.81 -8.47
N TYR A 299 -23.00 -12.51 -7.31
CA TYR A 299 -23.13 -13.37 -6.13
C TYR A 299 -24.52 -13.27 -5.48
N ASN A 300 -25.27 -12.22 -5.80
CA ASN A 300 -26.56 -11.91 -5.20
C ASN A 300 -26.48 -11.78 -3.67
N ASP A 301 -25.42 -11.10 -3.19
CA ASP A 301 -25.16 -10.83 -1.79
C ASP A 301 -25.09 -9.31 -1.55
N CYS A 302 -25.93 -8.81 -0.65
CA CYS A 302 -25.98 -7.43 -0.17
C CYS A 302 -26.06 -7.45 1.36
N PHE A 303 -24.97 -7.09 2.05
CA PHE A 303 -24.86 -7.20 3.51
C PHE A 303 -25.31 -8.57 4.05
N SER A 304 -24.86 -9.66 3.42
CA SER A 304 -25.25 -11.07 3.67
C SER A 304 -26.70 -11.47 3.33
N LYS A 305 -27.49 -10.58 2.71
CA LYS A 305 -28.86 -10.85 2.26
C LYS A 305 -28.96 -10.92 0.73
N SER A 306 -29.89 -11.71 0.24
CA SER A 306 -30.11 -11.92 -1.19
C SER A 306 -31.25 -11.04 -1.70
N LEU A 307 -31.15 -10.62 -2.95
CA LEU A 307 -32.16 -9.78 -3.61
C LEU A 307 -33.02 -10.63 -4.54
N ASN A 308 -34.34 -10.63 -4.33
CA ASN A 308 -35.28 -11.31 -5.21
C ASN A 308 -35.77 -10.38 -6.33
N ILE A 309 -35.00 -10.28 -7.42
CA ILE A 309 -35.28 -9.34 -8.53
C ILE A 309 -36.14 -10.00 -9.62
N PHE A 310 -35.81 -11.23 -10.03
CA PHE A 310 -36.45 -11.90 -11.18
C PHE A 310 -37.40 -13.05 -10.79
N GLY A 311 -37.58 -13.31 -9.50
CA GLY A 311 -38.27 -14.51 -9.00
C GLY A 311 -37.35 -15.74 -8.97
N SER A 312 -37.51 -16.61 -7.98
CA SER A 312 -36.68 -17.82 -7.86
C SER A 312 -37.02 -18.83 -8.97
N GLY A 313 -36.01 -19.52 -9.50
CA GLY A 313 -36.18 -20.65 -10.41
C GLY A 313 -36.68 -21.91 -9.70
N TRP A 314 -36.74 -21.89 -8.37
CA TRP A 314 -37.23 -22.99 -7.55
C TRP A 314 -38.66 -22.75 -7.09
N ASN A 315 -39.52 -23.74 -7.34
CA ASN A 315 -40.91 -23.69 -6.90
C ASN A 315 -41.21 -24.81 -5.90
N VAL A 316 -41.45 -24.41 -4.66
CA VAL A 316 -41.77 -25.32 -3.55
C VAL A 316 -43.16 -25.95 -3.71
N THR A 317 -44.11 -25.27 -4.37
CA THR A 317 -45.49 -25.76 -4.51
C THR A 317 -45.61 -27.01 -5.38
N ALA A 318 -44.63 -27.26 -6.25
CA ALA A 318 -44.59 -28.45 -7.07
C ALA A 318 -44.42 -29.74 -6.25
N MET A 319 -43.73 -29.67 -5.10
CA MET A 319 -43.54 -30.82 -4.22
C MET A 319 -44.81 -31.30 -3.55
N LEU A 320 -45.66 -30.36 -3.13
CA LEU A 320 -46.97 -30.65 -2.56
C LEU A 320 -47.92 -31.19 -3.64
N LYS A 321 -47.85 -30.66 -4.86
CA LYS A 321 -48.66 -31.15 -6.00
C LYS A 321 -48.25 -32.53 -6.49
N ALA A 322 -46.98 -32.88 -6.37
CA ALA A 322 -46.45 -34.19 -6.73
C ALA A 322 -46.64 -35.26 -5.64
N ASN A 323 -47.34 -34.95 -4.54
CA ASN A 323 -47.52 -35.83 -3.35
C ASN A 323 -46.20 -36.37 -2.77
N VAL A 324 -45.08 -35.67 -2.96
CA VAL A 324 -43.78 -36.06 -2.39
C VAL A 324 -43.69 -35.62 -0.93
N TRP A 325 -44.36 -34.52 -0.56
CA TRP A 325 -44.50 -34.08 0.81
C TRP A 325 -45.94 -34.22 1.28
N SER A 326 -46.14 -34.88 2.41
CA SER A 326 -47.43 -34.94 3.11
C SER A 326 -47.47 -33.94 4.27
N ASP A 327 -48.67 -33.54 4.71
CA ASP A 327 -48.84 -32.64 5.88
C ASP A 327 -48.22 -33.23 7.17
N THR A 328 -48.06 -34.56 7.25
CA THR A 328 -47.33 -35.23 8.34
C THR A 328 -45.83 -34.96 8.30
N ASP A 329 -45.24 -34.86 7.11
CA ASP A 329 -43.81 -34.62 6.94
C ASP A 329 -43.44 -33.16 7.23
N LEU A 330 -44.35 -32.23 6.90
CA LEU A 330 -44.21 -30.81 7.22
C LEU A 330 -44.23 -30.54 8.72
N ASN A 331 -45.05 -31.28 9.47
CA ASN A 331 -45.16 -31.12 10.92
C ASN A 331 -44.10 -31.92 11.70
N GLY A 332 -43.57 -33.00 11.11
CA GLY A 332 -42.57 -33.87 11.75
C GLY A 332 -41.11 -33.49 11.52
N ASN A 333 -40.77 -32.94 10.34
CA ASN A 333 -39.38 -32.71 9.95
C ASN A 333 -39.00 -31.23 9.91
N HIS A 334 -37.99 -30.85 10.71
CA HIS A 334 -37.43 -29.49 10.69
C HIS A 334 -36.60 -29.16 9.44
N LEU A 335 -36.14 -30.18 8.69
CA LEU A 335 -35.31 -30.04 7.50
C LEU A 335 -35.93 -30.86 6.37
N LEU A 336 -36.37 -30.19 5.31
CA LEU A 336 -36.91 -30.81 4.10
C LEU A 336 -35.94 -30.60 2.93
N THR A 337 -35.89 -31.58 2.03
CA THR A 337 -35.05 -31.52 0.83
C THR A 337 -35.92 -31.37 -0.42
N LEU A 338 -35.49 -30.48 -1.32
CA LEU A 338 -36.10 -30.30 -2.62
C LEU A 338 -35.37 -31.22 -3.61
N ASP A 339 -36.03 -32.28 -4.07
CA ASP A 339 -35.59 -33.11 -5.19
C ASP A 339 -35.73 -32.36 -6.54
N PRO A 340 -34.62 -32.04 -7.23
CA PRO A 340 -34.64 -31.38 -8.53
C PRO A 340 -35.17 -32.26 -9.68
N ASN A 341 -35.35 -33.56 -9.48
CA ASN A 341 -35.82 -34.47 -10.53
C ASN A 341 -37.35 -34.43 -10.72
N VAL A 342 -38.09 -33.88 -9.74
CA VAL A 342 -39.55 -33.76 -9.80
C VAL A 342 -39.92 -32.61 -10.75
N GLU A 343 -40.80 -32.91 -11.70
CA GLU A 343 -41.33 -31.91 -12.63
C GLU A 343 -42.00 -30.77 -11.87
N GLY A 344 -41.66 -29.53 -12.21
CA GLY A 344 -42.22 -28.38 -11.51
C GLY A 344 -41.29 -27.70 -10.51
N VAL A 345 -40.34 -28.46 -9.92
CA VAL A 345 -39.52 -27.99 -8.79
C VAL A 345 -38.41 -27.05 -9.23
N PHE A 346 -37.74 -27.36 -10.34
CA PHE A 346 -36.74 -26.51 -10.97
C PHE A 346 -37.24 -26.06 -12.34
N MET A 347 -37.61 -24.78 -12.46
CA MET A 347 -38.18 -24.17 -13.68
C MET A 347 -37.11 -23.65 -14.65
N GLY A 348 -35.84 -23.62 -14.23
CA GLY A 348 -34.72 -23.15 -15.03
C GLY A 348 -33.71 -22.34 -14.22
N PRO A 349 -32.54 -22.02 -14.83
CA PRO A 349 -31.52 -21.21 -14.18
C PRO A 349 -31.97 -19.76 -13.98
N TYR A 350 -31.52 -19.15 -12.88
CA TYR A 350 -31.80 -17.75 -12.58
C TYR A 350 -31.12 -16.83 -13.63
N PRO A 351 -31.80 -15.80 -14.17
CA PRO A 351 -31.27 -15.01 -15.30
C PRO A 351 -29.96 -14.26 -15.02
N LEU A 352 -29.74 -13.80 -13.77
CA LEU A 352 -28.56 -13.01 -13.41
C LEU A 352 -28.03 -13.41 -12.03
N GLY A 353 -26.87 -14.06 -11.99
CA GLY A 353 -26.21 -14.41 -10.73
C GLY A 353 -26.78 -15.66 -10.05
N ILE A 354 -26.65 -15.73 -8.73
CA ILE A 354 -27.06 -16.90 -7.93
C ILE A 354 -28.51 -16.74 -7.47
N ASP A 355 -29.26 -17.84 -7.50
CA ASP A 355 -30.68 -17.85 -7.10
C ASP A 355 -30.84 -17.43 -5.61
N PRO A 356 -31.75 -16.49 -5.29
CA PRO A 356 -31.99 -16.02 -3.92
C PRO A 356 -32.34 -17.12 -2.91
N ILE A 357 -32.93 -18.24 -3.36
CA ILE A 357 -33.38 -19.33 -2.48
C ILE A 357 -32.21 -19.95 -1.69
N TRP A 358 -31.01 -19.92 -2.26
CA TRP A 358 -29.83 -20.48 -1.63
C TRP A 358 -29.50 -19.79 -0.31
N ASN A 359 -29.88 -18.52 -0.12
CA ASN A 359 -29.66 -17.83 1.16
C ASN A 359 -30.46 -18.42 2.34
N LEU A 360 -31.60 -19.07 2.04
CA LEU A 360 -32.44 -19.74 3.04
C LEU A 360 -32.04 -21.20 3.24
N ALA A 361 -31.26 -21.78 2.33
CA ALA A 361 -30.94 -23.19 2.31
C ALA A 361 -29.82 -23.55 3.30
N SER A 362 -29.97 -24.67 4.02
CA SER A 362 -28.95 -25.18 4.94
C SER A 362 -27.69 -25.68 4.22
N ASN A 363 -27.83 -26.14 2.97
CA ASN A 363 -26.74 -26.65 2.13
C ASN A 363 -26.08 -25.58 1.23
N ARG A 364 -26.35 -24.28 1.47
CA ARG A 364 -25.77 -23.17 0.71
C ARG A 364 -24.24 -23.21 0.63
N LEU A 365 -23.58 -23.49 1.75
CA LEU A 365 -22.12 -23.44 1.82
C LEU A 365 -21.48 -24.48 0.90
N THR A 366 -22.06 -25.68 0.81
CA THR A 366 -21.58 -26.75 -0.08
C THR A 366 -21.70 -26.35 -1.54
N PHE A 367 -22.81 -25.72 -1.94
CA PHE A 367 -23.03 -25.22 -3.29
C PHE A 367 -22.06 -24.08 -3.64
N LEU A 368 -22.02 -23.04 -2.81
CA LEU A 368 -21.17 -21.85 -3.02
C LEU A 368 -19.68 -22.19 -3.02
N ASN A 369 -19.24 -23.12 -2.17
CA ASN A 369 -17.86 -23.58 -2.13
C ASN A 369 -17.47 -24.23 -3.46
N SER A 370 -18.26 -25.19 -3.95
CA SER A 370 -18.02 -25.84 -5.24
C SER A 370 -17.99 -24.85 -6.41
N TYR A 371 -18.91 -23.87 -6.42
CA TYR A 371 -18.98 -22.84 -7.45
C TYR A 371 -17.77 -21.89 -7.41
N LYS A 372 -17.51 -21.25 -6.26
CA LYS A 372 -16.44 -20.26 -6.11
C LYS A 372 -15.05 -20.87 -6.32
N MET A 373 -14.82 -22.10 -5.84
CA MET A 373 -13.57 -22.81 -6.08
C MET A 373 -13.33 -23.02 -7.60
N LYS A 374 -14.31 -23.55 -8.33
CA LYS A 374 -14.19 -23.77 -9.79
C LYS A 374 -13.99 -22.46 -10.56
N MET A 375 -14.73 -21.43 -10.19
CA MET A 375 -14.62 -20.10 -10.78
C MET A 375 -13.23 -19.49 -10.58
N SER A 376 -12.63 -19.65 -9.39
CA SER A 376 -11.27 -19.19 -9.12
C SER A 376 -10.20 -19.86 -10.01
N VAL A 377 -10.34 -21.17 -10.25
CA VAL A 377 -9.43 -21.92 -11.13
C VAL A 377 -9.59 -21.45 -12.58
N ILE A 378 -10.82 -21.27 -13.06
CA ILE A 378 -11.09 -20.78 -14.43
C ILE A 378 -10.47 -19.40 -14.63
N LEU A 379 -10.73 -18.46 -13.72
CA LEU A 379 -10.16 -17.11 -13.80
C LEU A 379 -8.63 -17.13 -13.76
N GLY A 380 -8.04 -17.96 -12.89
CA GLY A 380 -6.59 -18.09 -12.79
C GLY A 380 -5.94 -18.58 -14.08
N VAL A 381 -6.45 -19.66 -14.66
CA VAL A 381 -5.90 -20.24 -15.90
C VAL A 381 -6.05 -19.28 -17.07
N VAL A 382 -7.20 -18.59 -17.19
CA VAL A 382 -7.41 -17.57 -18.23
C VAL A 382 -6.45 -16.39 -18.06
N HIS A 383 -6.28 -15.88 -16.83
CA HIS A 383 -5.40 -14.76 -16.54
C HIS A 383 -3.92 -15.09 -16.79
N MET A 384 -3.46 -16.28 -16.38
CA MET A 384 -2.09 -16.74 -16.66
C MET A 384 -1.84 -16.99 -18.14
N SER A 385 -2.80 -17.61 -18.84
CA SER A 385 -2.71 -17.85 -20.29
C SER A 385 -2.61 -16.52 -21.04
N PHE A 386 -3.36 -15.51 -20.61
CA PHE A 386 -3.26 -14.15 -21.14
C PHE A 386 -1.87 -13.54 -20.92
N GLY A 387 -1.28 -13.71 -19.73
CA GLY A 387 0.09 -13.26 -19.44
C GLY A 387 1.15 -13.91 -20.35
N VAL A 388 1.05 -15.22 -20.59
CA VAL A 388 1.96 -15.93 -21.53
C VAL A 388 1.76 -15.44 -22.96
N ILE A 389 0.53 -15.14 -23.40
CA ILE A 389 0.28 -14.55 -24.73
C ILE A 389 0.95 -13.19 -24.87
N LEU A 390 1.01 -12.37 -23.81
CA LEU A 390 1.69 -11.07 -23.86
C LEU A 390 3.20 -11.18 -24.11
N SER A 391 3.86 -12.27 -23.69
CA SER A 391 5.28 -12.48 -23.95
C SER A 391 5.59 -12.60 -25.46
N THR A 392 4.63 -13.03 -26.27
CA THR A 392 4.75 -13.09 -27.74
C THR A 392 5.04 -11.72 -28.34
N TYR A 393 4.37 -10.67 -27.87
CA TYR A 393 4.57 -9.31 -28.38
C TYR A 393 5.98 -8.80 -28.07
N ASN A 394 6.53 -9.14 -26.91
CA ASN A 394 7.91 -8.82 -26.56
C ASN A 394 8.88 -9.52 -27.53
N HIS A 395 8.73 -10.82 -27.76
CA HIS A 395 9.62 -11.56 -28.67
C HIS A 395 9.53 -11.07 -30.12
N LEU A 396 8.33 -10.69 -30.57
CA LEU A 396 8.11 -10.13 -31.90
C LEU A 396 8.77 -8.74 -32.04
N HIS A 397 8.60 -7.86 -31.05
CA HIS A 397 9.16 -6.51 -31.06
C HIS A 397 10.71 -6.53 -31.04
N PHE A 398 11.32 -7.37 -30.20
CA PHE A 398 12.77 -7.57 -30.17
C PHE A 398 13.33 -8.42 -31.33
N ARG A 399 12.47 -8.86 -32.26
CA ARG A 399 12.83 -9.67 -33.45
C ARG A 399 13.55 -11.00 -33.13
N LYS A 400 13.36 -11.56 -31.94
CA LYS A 400 13.95 -12.84 -31.52
C LYS A 400 13.03 -14.01 -31.89
N LYS A 401 12.97 -14.35 -33.19
CA LYS A 401 12.06 -15.39 -33.71
C LYS A 401 12.26 -16.77 -33.08
N TYR A 402 13.48 -17.12 -32.69
CA TYR A 402 13.77 -18.43 -32.09
C TYR A 402 13.12 -18.59 -30.70
N ASN A 403 13.03 -17.53 -29.89
CA ASN A 403 12.34 -17.58 -28.59
C ASN A 403 10.84 -17.85 -28.74
N LEU A 404 10.22 -17.43 -29.85
CA LEU A 404 8.80 -17.69 -30.08
C LEU A 404 8.50 -19.19 -30.18
N TYR A 405 9.33 -19.93 -30.93
CA TYR A 405 9.12 -21.37 -31.14
C TYR A 405 9.69 -22.23 -30.01
N LEU A 406 10.80 -21.81 -29.40
CA LEU A 406 11.54 -22.63 -28.43
C LEU A 406 11.20 -22.33 -26.97
N VAL A 407 10.58 -21.18 -26.67
CA VAL A 407 10.22 -20.78 -25.31
C VAL A 407 8.70 -20.62 -25.19
N PHE A 408 8.12 -19.68 -25.94
CA PHE A 408 6.68 -19.37 -25.82
C PHE A 408 5.77 -20.55 -26.18
N LEU A 409 6.02 -21.25 -27.29
CA LEU A 409 5.15 -22.35 -27.73
C LEU A 409 5.15 -23.54 -26.74
N PRO A 410 6.32 -24.04 -26.26
CA PRO A 410 6.36 -25.05 -25.21
C PRO A 410 5.66 -24.62 -23.92
N GLU A 411 5.87 -23.39 -23.47
CA GLU A 411 5.21 -22.83 -22.29
C GLU A 411 3.69 -22.82 -22.40
N LEU A 412 3.16 -22.29 -23.51
CA LEU A 412 1.74 -22.23 -23.76
C LEU A 412 1.12 -23.63 -23.86
N LEU A 413 1.77 -24.55 -24.58
CA LEU A 413 1.31 -25.94 -24.70
C LEU A 413 1.30 -26.64 -23.34
N PHE A 414 2.36 -26.49 -22.54
CA PHE A 414 2.43 -27.07 -21.20
C PHE A 414 1.27 -26.59 -20.31
N LEU A 415 1.00 -25.28 -20.30
CA LEU A 415 -0.08 -24.69 -19.51
C LEU A 415 -1.47 -25.13 -19.99
N LEU A 416 -1.74 -25.07 -21.29
CA LEU A 416 -3.07 -25.37 -21.86
C LEU A 416 -3.38 -26.88 -21.84
N CYS A 417 -2.40 -27.74 -22.09
CA CYS A 417 -2.62 -29.19 -22.08
C CYS A 417 -3.00 -29.71 -20.70
N LEU A 418 -2.43 -29.16 -19.62
CA LEU A 418 -2.73 -29.58 -18.25
C LEU A 418 -3.91 -28.81 -17.67
N PHE A 419 -3.76 -27.49 -17.51
CA PHE A 419 -4.73 -26.67 -16.79
C PHE A 419 -5.85 -26.14 -17.69
N GLY A 420 -5.59 -25.92 -18.98
CA GLY A 420 -6.65 -25.65 -19.96
C GLY A 420 -7.62 -26.84 -20.08
N TYR A 421 -7.11 -28.06 -20.05
CA TYR A 421 -7.94 -29.27 -20.02
C TYR A 421 -8.74 -29.39 -18.71
N LEU A 422 -8.19 -28.99 -17.57
CA LEU A 422 -8.95 -28.90 -16.31
C LEU A 422 -10.14 -27.93 -16.43
N VAL A 423 -9.94 -26.77 -17.05
CA VAL A 423 -11.02 -25.80 -17.32
C VAL A 423 -12.07 -26.41 -18.25
N PHE A 424 -11.65 -27.11 -19.30
CA PHE A 424 -12.56 -27.83 -20.20
C PHE A 424 -13.41 -28.87 -19.44
N MET A 425 -12.81 -29.67 -18.55
CA MET A 425 -13.54 -30.65 -17.73
C MET A 425 -14.59 -29.99 -16.81
N ILE A 426 -14.31 -28.79 -16.29
CA ILE A 426 -15.27 -28.04 -15.46
C ILE A 426 -16.49 -27.62 -16.30
N PHE A 427 -16.27 -26.99 -17.46
CA PHE A 427 -17.36 -26.56 -18.34
C PHE A 427 -18.15 -27.75 -18.88
N TYR A 428 -17.47 -28.83 -19.29
CA TYR A 428 -18.13 -30.04 -19.75
C TYR A 428 -19.03 -30.63 -18.67
N LYS A 429 -18.55 -30.71 -17.42
CA LYS A 429 -19.36 -31.21 -16.30
C LYS A 429 -20.60 -30.34 -16.06
N TRP A 430 -20.50 -29.02 -16.21
CA TRP A 430 -21.63 -28.11 -16.05
C TRP A 430 -22.69 -28.23 -17.15
N LEU A 431 -22.30 -28.64 -18.36
CA LEU A 431 -23.22 -28.73 -19.50
C LEU A 431 -23.91 -30.10 -19.62
N VAL A 432 -23.22 -31.20 -19.30
CA VAL A 432 -23.69 -32.55 -19.60
C VAL A 432 -24.43 -33.21 -18.43
N PHE A 433 -23.98 -33.01 -17.18
CA PHE A 433 -24.56 -33.69 -16.04
C PHE A 433 -25.73 -32.90 -15.44
N SER A 434 -26.93 -33.46 -15.54
CA SER A 434 -28.15 -32.93 -14.93
C SER A 434 -28.55 -33.70 -13.66
N ALA A 435 -29.65 -33.30 -13.02
CA ALA A 435 -30.19 -33.95 -11.82
C ALA A 435 -30.45 -35.46 -12.00
N LYS A 436 -30.85 -35.87 -13.21
CA LYS A 436 -31.16 -37.27 -13.58
C LYS A 436 -29.96 -38.21 -13.46
N ASP A 437 -28.76 -37.72 -13.79
CA ASP A 437 -27.51 -38.50 -13.82
C ASP A 437 -26.62 -38.23 -12.60
N SER A 438 -27.16 -37.60 -11.56
CA SER A 438 -26.41 -37.14 -10.37
C SER A 438 -25.62 -38.26 -9.68
N ARG A 439 -26.15 -39.49 -9.67
CA ARG A 439 -25.51 -40.67 -9.07
C ARG A 439 -24.22 -41.09 -9.81
N HIS A 440 -24.13 -40.78 -11.09
CA HIS A 440 -22.99 -41.14 -11.94
C HIS A 440 -22.02 -39.98 -12.16
N ALA A 441 -22.24 -38.82 -11.52
CA ALA A 441 -21.43 -37.63 -11.75
C ALA A 441 -20.00 -37.79 -11.15
N PRO A 442 -18.96 -37.90 -11.98
CA PRO A 442 -17.61 -38.18 -11.47
C PRO A 442 -16.96 -36.97 -10.79
N SER A 443 -15.96 -37.21 -9.95
CA SER A 443 -15.14 -36.15 -9.34
C SER A 443 -14.03 -35.70 -10.29
N ILE A 444 -13.95 -34.38 -10.54
CA ILE A 444 -12.95 -33.79 -11.46
C ILE A 444 -11.55 -33.95 -10.89
N LEU A 445 -11.40 -33.81 -9.56
CA LEU A 445 -10.09 -33.91 -8.90
C LEU A 445 -9.45 -35.29 -9.06
N ILE A 446 -10.21 -36.37 -8.88
CA ILE A 446 -9.67 -37.74 -9.02
C ILE A 446 -9.29 -38.01 -10.47
N HIS A 447 -10.10 -37.57 -11.44
CA HIS A 447 -9.74 -37.68 -12.87
C HIS A 447 -8.48 -36.92 -13.22
N PHE A 448 -8.27 -35.74 -12.61
CA PHE A 448 -7.06 -34.95 -12.80
C PHE A 448 -5.84 -35.61 -12.16
N ILE A 449 -5.97 -36.23 -10.99
CA ILE A 449 -4.89 -37.00 -10.34
C ILE A 449 -4.54 -38.26 -11.16
N ASN A 450 -5.56 -39.02 -11.56
CA ASN A 450 -5.40 -40.25 -12.35
C ASN A 450 -4.79 -39.99 -13.73
N MET A 451 -5.03 -38.80 -14.31
CA MET A 451 -4.40 -38.36 -15.55
C MET A 451 -2.86 -38.32 -15.42
N PHE A 452 -2.31 -37.89 -14.29
CA PHE A 452 -0.86 -37.89 -14.07
C PHE A 452 -0.33 -39.27 -13.66
N LEU A 453 -1.12 -40.04 -12.92
CA LEU A 453 -0.73 -41.37 -12.44
C LEU A 453 -0.88 -42.47 -13.52
N MET A 454 -1.44 -42.13 -14.69
CA MET A 454 -1.69 -43.06 -15.81
C MET A 454 -2.52 -44.27 -15.41
N GLN A 455 -3.50 -44.09 -14.52
CA GLN A 455 -4.43 -45.12 -14.08
C GLN A 455 -5.79 -44.95 -14.76
N GLY A 456 -6.05 -45.75 -15.81
CA GLY A 456 -7.22 -45.60 -16.69
C GLY A 456 -8.50 -46.33 -16.26
N ASP A 457 -8.40 -47.35 -15.39
CA ASP A 457 -9.49 -48.33 -15.23
C ASP A 457 -10.37 -48.15 -13.98
N ALA A 458 -10.10 -47.13 -13.15
CA ALA A 458 -10.73 -47.03 -11.83
C ALA A 458 -12.03 -46.20 -11.78
N VAL A 459 -12.37 -45.40 -12.81
CA VAL A 459 -13.47 -44.42 -12.72
C VAL A 459 -14.27 -44.33 -14.03
N GLN A 460 -15.58 -44.09 -13.92
CA GLN A 460 -16.47 -43.88 -15.07
C GLN A 460 -16.00 -42.69 -15.93
N PRO A 461 -15.88 -42.88 -17.26
CA PRO A 461 -15.43 -41.82 -18.16
C PRO A 461 -16.49 -40.71 -18.29
N LEU A 462 -16.02 -39.47 -18.34
CA LEU A 462 -16.80 -38.24 -18.51
C LEU A 462 -17.35 -38.11 -19.94
N TYR A 463 -16.58 -38.55 -20.93
CA TYR A 463 -16.96 -38.58 -22.36
C TYR A 463 -16.28 -39.77 -23.07
N PRO A 464 -16.86 -40.27 -24.17
CA PRO A 464 -16.27 -41.37 -24.92
C PRO A 464 -14.88 -40.98 -25.46
N GLY A 465 -13.88 -41.83 -25.21
CA GLY A 465 -12.49 -41.60 -25.64
C GLY A 465 -11.61 -40.77 -24.70
N GLN A 466 -12.08 -40.47 -23.48
CA GLN A 466 -11.33 -39.65 -22.50
C GLN A 466 -9.92 -40.16 -22.19
N ALA A 467 -9.74 -41.47 -21.99
CA ALA A 467 -8.44 -42.04 -21.64
C ALA A 467 -7.38 -41.77 -22.73
N GLY A 468 -7.76 -41.91 -24.01
CA GLY A 468 -6.89 -41.60 -25.14
C GLY A 468 -6.47 -40.14 -25.19
N LEU A 469 -7.42 -39.21 -24.99
CA LEU A 469 -7.11 -37.77 -25.00
C LEU A 469 -6.22 -37.37 -23.81
N GLN A 470 -6.46 -37.91 -22.61
CA GLN A 470 -5.66 -37.63 -21.42
C GLN A 470 -4.20 -38.07 -21.60
N VAL A 471 -3.97 -39.28 -22.10
CA VAL A 471 -2.62 -39.77 -22.39
C VAL A 471 -1.94 -38.89 -23.44
N PHE A 472 -2.65 -38.54 -24.53
CA PHE A 472 -2.12 -37.66 -25.57
C PHE A 472 -1.69 -36.28 -25.03
N LEU A 473 -2.53 -35.65 -24.21
CA LEU A 473 -2.24 -34.34 -23.62
C LEU A 473 -1.04 -34.37 -22.68
N VAL A 474 -0.92 -35.42 -21.84
CA VAL A 474 0.24 -35.55 -20.94
C VAL A 474 1.52 -35.82 -21.73
N VAL A 475 1.47 -36.62 -22.80
CA VAL A 475 2.64 -36.86 -23.66
C VAL A 475 3.13 -35.55 -24.28
N ILE A 476 2.23 -34.69 -24.78
CA ILE A 476 2.59 -33.36 -25.28
C ILE A 476 3.21 -32.49 -24.18
N ALA A 477 2.61 -32.48 -22.99
CA ALA A 477 3.12 -31.69 -21.87
C ALA A 477 4.53 -32.16 -21.46
N VAL A 478 4.78 -33.47 -21.37
CA VAL A 478 6.10 -34.03 -21.06
C VAL A 478 7.11 -33.72 -22.16
N LEU A 479 6.73 -33.82 -23.43
CA LEU A 479 7.62 -33.52 -24.56
C LEU A 479 8.00 -32.04 -24.64
N SER A 480 7.12 -31.14 -24.15
CA SER A 480 7.41 -29.70 -24.11
C SER A 480 8.56 -29.33 -23.16
N VAL A 481 8.79 -30.12 -22.09
CA VAL A 481 9.83 -29.84 -21.08
C VAL A 481 11.26 -29.96 -21.65
N PRO A 482 11.65 -31.06 -22.35
CA PRO A 482 12.94 -31.12 -23.03
C PRO A 482 13.13 -30.04 -24.09
N VAL A 483 12.06 -29.69 -24.83
CA VAL A 483 12.12 -28.63 -25.85
C VAL A 483 12.42 -27.27 -25.22
N LEU A 484 11.79 -26.94 -24.10
CA LEU A 484 12.02 -25.71 -23.35
C LEU A 484 13.43 -25.66 -22.74
N LEU A 485 13.91 -26.79 -22.21
CA LEU A 485 15.23 -26.90 -21.57
C LEU A 485 16.38 -26.79 -22.58
N LEU A 486 16.31 -27.57 -23.67
CA LEU A 486 17.43 -27.75 -24.59
C LEU A 486 17.32 -26.92 -25.86
N GLY A 487 16.12 -26.48 -26.24
CA GLY A 487 15.88 -25.82 -27.52
C GLY A 487 16.71 -24.56 -27.72
N LYS A 488 16.63 -23.61 -26.79
CA LYS A 488 17.35 -22.33 -26.85
C LYS A 488 18.88 -22.49 -26.81
N PRO A 489 19.50 -23.20 -25.85
CA PRO A 489 20.96 -23.31 -25.78
C PRO A 489 21.53 -24.06 -26.99
N ILE A 490 20.89 -25.13 -27.48
CA ILE A 490 21.34 -25.86 -28.68
C ILE A 490 21.24 -24.98 -29.92
N TYR A 491 20.15 -24.22 -30.07
CA TYR A 491 19.98 -23.30 -31.20
C TYR A 491 21.08 -22.22 -31.24
N LEU A 492 21.39 -21.62 -30.09
CA LEU A 492 22.46 -20.62 -29.98
C LEU A 492 23.85 -21.23 -30.21
N TYR A 493 24.11 -22.43 -29.70
CA TYR A 493 25.33 -23.17 -29.96
C TYR A 493 25.53 -23.44 -31.46
N TRP A 494 24.48 -23.90 -32.15
CA TRP A 494 24.52 -24.17 -33.58
C TRP A 494 24.74 -22.89 -34.41
N LEU A 495 24.08 -21.79 -34.04
CA LEU A 495 24.27 -20.49 -34.70
C LEU A 495 25.71 -19.98 -34.59
N HIS A 496 26.36 -20.21 -33.46
CA HIS A 496 27.75 -19.79 -33.22
C HIS A 496 28.77 -20.69 -33.93
N ASN A 497 28.52 -22.00 -34.05
CA ASN A 497 29.37 -22.91 -34.83
C ASN A 497 29.19 -22.80 -36.35
N GLY A 498 28.03 -22.33 -36.83
CA GLY A 498 27.69 -22.26 -38.26
C GLY A 498 28.17 -21.04 -39.04
N ARG A 499 28.75 -20.00 -38.40
CA ARG A 499 29.26 -18.80 -39.08
C ARG A 499 30.78 -18.67 -38.97
N PRO A 500 31.56 -19.02 -40.01
CA PRO A 500 32.96 -18.64 -40.06
C PRO A 500 33.11 -17.19 -40.55
N ARG A 501 33.88 -16.39 -39.80
CA ARG A 501 34.47 -15.06 -40.14
C ARG A 501 33.60 -13.81 -39.99
N LEU A 502 33.86 -13.00 -38.96
CA LEU A 502 34.59 -11.71 -39.01
C LEU A 502 34.49 -10.97 -37.66
N GLY A 503 35.62 -10.45 -37.16
CA GLY A 503 35.65 -9.21 -36.37
C GLY A 503 35.52 -9.28 -34.84
N MET A 504 36.65 -9.48 -34.16
CA MET A 504 37.18 -8.66 -33.05
C MET A 504 36.21 -7.99 -32.05
N TYR A 505 35.39 -8.79 -31.34
CA TYR A 505 35.04 -8.62 -29.92
C TYR A 505 34.25 -9.86 -29.50
N ARG A 506 34.94 -10.96 -29.20
CA ARG A 506 34.28 -12.22 -28.82
C ARG A 506 33.95 -12.14 -27.33
N VAL A 507 32.75 -11.64 -26.99
CA VAL A 507 32.13 -12.01 -25.70
C VAL A 507 32.12 -13.53 -25.69
N ARG A 508 32.81 -14.14 -24.72
CA ARG A 508 32.92 -15.58 -24.59
C ARG A 508 31.50 -16.11 -24.41
N PHE A 509 30.93 -16.71 -25.46
CA PHE A 509 29.66 -17.41 -25.34
C PHE A 509 29.91 -18.60 -24.42
N ASP A 510 29.50 -18.47 -23.17
CA ASP A 510 29.57 -19.56 -22.22
C ASP A 510 28.28 -20.37 -22.35
N PHE A 511 28.39 -21.48 -23.07
CA PHE A 511 27.28 -22.42 -23.23
C PHE A 511 26.80 -22.93 -21.86
N ALA A 512 27.70 -23.07 -20.88
CA ALA A 512 27.34 -23.54 -19.55
C ALA A 512 26.45 -22.53 -18.82
N ASP A 513 26.76 -21.23 -18.91
CA ASP A 513 25.95 -20.18 -18.29
C ASP A 513 24.56 -20.08 -18.91
N GLU A 514 24.46 -20.12 -20.24
CA GLU A 514 23.16 -20.05 -20.93
C GLU A 514 22.32 -21.31 -20.65
N PHE A 515 22.95 -22.49 -20.61
CA PHE A 515 22.28 -23.74 -20.25
C PHE A 515 21.80 -23.73 -18.79
N LEU A 516 22.63 -23.27 -17.85
CA LEU A 516 22.25 -23.15 -16.44
C LEU A 516 21.07 -22.19 -16.26
N HIS A 517 21.12 -21.02 -16.88
CA HIS A 517 20.05 -20.03 -16.82
C HIS A 517 18.74 -20.58 -17.41
N GLN A 518 18.81 -21.26 -18.56
CA GLN A 518 17.63 -21.88 -19.18
C GLN A 518 17.08 -23.05 -18.35
N ALA A 519 17.94 -23.82 -17.68
CA ALA A 519 17.53 -24.90 -16.79
C ALA A 519 16.76 -24.37 -15.58
N ILE A 520 17.27 -23.32 -14.94
CA ILE A 520 16.57 -22.64 -13.84
C ILE A 520 15.22 -22.13 -14.31
N HIS A 521 15.18 -21.42 -15.44
CA HIS A 521 13.93 -20.91 -16.03
C HIS A 521 12.91 -22.02 -16.32
N THR A 522 13.36 -23.16 -16.86
CA THR A 522 12.48 -24.29 -17.16
C THR A 522 11.88 -24.90 -15.88
N ILE A 523 12.72 -25.12 -14.86
CA ILE A 523 12.29 -25.67 -13.57
C ILE A 523 11.33 -24.70 -12.87
N GLU A 524 11.68 -23.42 -12.81
CA GLU A 524 10.86 -22.37 -12.22
C GLU A 524 9.52 -22.25 -12.94
N TYR A 525 9.50 -22.30 -14.27
CA TYR A 525 8.26 -22.23 -15.04
C TYR A 525 7.35 -23.44 -14.78
N CYS A 526 7.87 -24.66 -14.87
CA CYS A 526 7.07 -25.88 -14.69
C CYS A 526 6.50 -26.00 -13.27
N LEU A 527 7.33 -25.81 -12.24
CA LEU A 527 6.88 -25.82 -10.84
C LEU A 527 5.98 -24.62 -10.54
N GLY A 528 6.33 -23.46 -11.08
CA GLY A 528 5.57 -22.22 -10.97
C GLY A 528 4.17 -22.34 -11.58
N CYS A 529 3.97 -23.02 -12.70
CA CYS A 529 2.63 -23.21 -13.26
C CYS A 529 1.68 -23.98 -12.33
N ILE A 530 2.17 -25.00 -11.63
CA ILE A 530 1.38 -25.75 -10.64
C ILE A 530 1.11 -24.87 -9.42
N SER A 531 2.15 -24.26 -8.86
CA SER A 531 2.04 -23.41 -7.67
C SER A 531 1.14 -22.20 -7.91
N ASN A 532 1.33 -21.49 -9.03
CA ASN A 532 0.56 -20.32 -9.41
C ASN A 532 -0.91 -20.66 -9.66
N THR A 533 -1.22 -21.81 -10.26
CA THR A 533 -2.63 -22.23 -10.43
C THR A 533 -3.30 -22.49 -9.08
N ALA A 534 -2.64 -23.22 -8.18
CA ALA A 534 -3.17 -23.45 -6.84
C ALA A 534 -3.32 -22.14 -6.04
N SER A 535 -2.42 -21.20 -6.26
CA SER A 535 -2.42 -19.87 -5.64
C SER A 535 -3.68 -19.05 -5.93
N TYR A 536 -4.33 -19.24 -7.08
CA TYR A 536 -5.61 -18.59 -7.40
C TYR A 536 -6.78 -19.04 -6.53
N LEU A 537 -6.67 -20.16 -5.79
CA LEU A 537 -7.66 -20.57 -4.79
C LEU A 537 -7.87 -19.52 -3.69
N ARG A 538 -6.91 -18.58 -3.53
CA ARG A 538 -7.07 -17.40 -2.67
C ARG A 538 -8.30 -16.57 -3.03
N LEU A 539 -8.65 -16.45 -4.32
CA LEU A 539 -9.85 -15.74 -4.77
C LEU A 539 -11.10 -16.34 -4.10
N TRP A 540 -11.19 -17.66 -4.11
CA TRP A 540 -12.28 -18.38 -3.46
C TRP A 540 -12.23 -18.23 -1.94
N ALA A 541 -11.09 -18.50 -1.30
CA ALA A 541 -10.97 -18.50 0.16
C ALA A 541 -11.36 -17.15 0.78
N LEU A 542 -10.85 -16.04 0.24
CA LEU A 542 -11.20 -14.70 0.72
C LEU A 542 -12.66 -14.34 0.45
N SER A 543 -13.18 -14.67 -0.74
CA SER A 543 -14.60 -14.41 -1.05
C SER A 543 -15.58 -15.21 -0.19
N LEU A 544 -15.16 -16.36 0.34
CA LEU A 544 -15.96 -17.16 1.27
C LEU A 544 -15.86 -16.58 2.68
N ALA A 545 -14.64 -16.26 3.14
CA ALA A 545 -14.42 -15.63 4.44
C ALA A 545 -15.19 -14.30 4.57
N HIS A 546 -15.12 -13.44 3.56
CA HIS A 546 -15.84 -12.16 3.54
C HIS A 546 -17.36 -12.34 3.66
N ALA A 547 -17.94 -13.27 2.88
CA ALA A 547 -19.37 -13.56 2.93
C ALA A 547 -19.80 -14.12 4.30
N GLN A 548 -19.01 -15.02 4.89
CA GLN A 548 -19.29 -15.62 6.20
C GLN A 548 -19.15 -14.61 7.35
N LEU A 549 -18.12 -13.76 7.32
CA LEU A 549 -17.93 -12.74 8.36
C LEU A 549 -19.05 -11.70 8.34
N SER A 550 -19.50 -11.32 7.14
CA SER A 550 -20.66 -10.43 6.95
C SER A 550 -21.96 -11.04 7.48
N GLU A 551 -22.17 -12.34 7.25
CA GLU A 551 -23.33 -13.06 7.78
C GLU A 551 -23.32 -13.17 9.31
N VAL A 552 -22.16 -13.51 9.90
CA VAL A 552 -22.01 -13.59 11.36
C VAL A 552 -22.26 -12.23 11.99
N LEU A 553 -21.73 -11.16 11.40
CA LEU A 553 -21.94 -9.80 11.89
C LEU A 553 -23.43 -9.40 11.84
N TRP A 554 -24.13 -9.73 10.75
CA TRP A 554 -25.57 -9.51 10.64
C TRP A 554 -26.35 -10.32 11.69
N ALA A 555 -26.01 -11.60 11.84
CA ALA A 555 -26.70 -12.50 12.75
C ALA A 555 -26.49 -12.15 14.24
N MET A 556 -25.30 -11.71 14.62
CA MET A 556 -24.98 -11.37 16.00
C MET A 556 -25.45 -9.97 16.42
N VAL A 557 -25.43 -9.00 15.51
CA VAL A 557 -25.76 -7.59 15.84
C VAL A 557 -27.17 -7.23 15.40
N MET A 558 -27.45 -7.29 14.08
CA MET A 558 -28.72 -6.80 13.53
C MET A 558 -29.91 -7.67 13.93
N ARG A 559 -29.76 -9.00 14.00
CA ARG A 559 -30.85 -9.89 14.40
C ARG A 559 -31.34 -9.64 15.83
N VAL A 560 -30.43 -9.26 16.74
CA VAL A 560 -30.78 -8.94 18.14
C VAL A 560 -31.61 -7.66 18.19
N GLY A 561 -31.21 -6.63 17.43
CA GLY A 561 -31.96 -5.37 17.36
C GLY A 561 -33.36 -5.51 16.74
N LEU A 562 -33.53 -6.42 15.79
CA LEU A 562 -34.80 -6.64 15.08
C LEU A 562 -35.81 -7.54 15.82
N LYS A 563 -35.46 -8.12 16.98
CA LYS A 563 -36.35 -9.02 17.73
C LYS A 563 -37.33 -8.28 18.67
N MET A 564 -37.12 -6.99 18.89
CA MET A 564 -37.92 -6.19 19.84
C MET A 564 -38.93 -5.32 19.11
N ASP A 565 -40.22 -5.69 19.15
CA ASP A 565 -41.32 -4.99 18.46
C ASP A 565 -41.88 -3.78 19.24
N THR A 566 -41.28 -3.40 20.37
CA THR A 566 -41.77 -2.30 21.22
C THR A 566 -41.22 -0.95 20.76
N VAL A 567 -41.88 0.16 21.15
CA VAL A 567 -41.38 1.53 20.89
C VAL A 567 -39.98 1.75 21.49
N LEU A 568 -39.66 1.06 22.58
CA LEU A 568 -38.32 1.00 23.17
C LEU A 568 -37.29 0.32 22.22
N GLY A 569 -37.74 -0.62 21.40
CA GLY A 569 -36.94 -1.29 20.37
C GLY A 569 -36.40 -0.32 19.30
N VAL A 570 -37.16 0.72 18.93
CA VAL A 570 -36.67 1.73 17.96
C VAL A 570 -35.52 2.55 18.54
N VAL A 571 -35.61 2.93 19.82
CA VAL A 571 -34.53 3.65 20.51
C VAL A 571 -33.29 2.77 20.68
N PHE A 572 -33.48 1.48 20.93
CA PHE A 572 -32.40 0.49 21.02
C PHE A 572 -31.78 0.15 19.65
N LEU A 573 -32.54 0.23 18.56
CA LEU A 573 -32.08 -0.08 17.21
C LEU A 573 -31.02 0.92 16.71
N VAL A 574 -31.13 2.21 17.05
CA VAL A 574 -30.20 3.26 16.62
C VAL A 574 -28.74 2.98 17.06
N PRO A 575 -28.44 2.75 18.36
CA PRO A 575 -27.07 2.43 18.79
C PRO A 575 -26.60 1.06 18.27
N VAL A 576 -27.49 0.07 18.14
CA VAL A 576 -27.15 -1.25 17.55
C VAL A 576 -26.75 -1.10 16.08
N PHE A 577 -27.49 -0.31 15.31
CA PHE A 577 -27.14 0.01 13.93
C PHE A 577 -25.86 0.83 13.85
N GLY A 578 -25.65 1.79 14.77
CA GLY A 578 -24.40 2.53 14.88
C GLY A 578 -23.19 1.61 15.10
N LEU A 579 -23.31 0.65 16.00
CA LEU A 579 -22.28 -0.37 16.24
C LEU A 579 -22.06 -1.24 15.00
N PHE A 580 -23.13 -1.70 14.35
CA PHE A 580 -23.04 -2.45 13.09
C PHE A 580 -22.33 -1.65 11.99
N ALA A 581 -22.65 -0.37 11.83
CA ALA A 581 -22.03 0.52 10.84
C ALA A 581 -20.52 0.74 11.13
N VAL A 582 -20.13 0.94 12.39
CA VAL A 582 -18.72 1.10 12.76
C VAL A 582 -17.92 -0.19 12.52
N LEU A 583 -18.49 -1.34 12.89
CA LEU A 583 -17.83 -2.65 12.70
C LEU A 583 -17.73 -3.03 11.22
N THR A 584 -18.78 -2.77 10.42
CA THR A 584 -18.75 -3.00 8.96
C THR A 584 -17.69 -2.12 8.30
N VAL A 585 -17.63 -0.82 8.62
CA VAL A 585 -16.62 0.07 8.02
C VAL A 585 -15.20 -0.32 8.44
N SER A 586 -14.96 -0.57 9.73
CA SER A 586 -13.61 -0.80 10.24
C SER A 586 -13.07 -2.19 9.89
N ILE A 587 -13.87 -3.24 10.11
CA ILE A 587 -13.42 -4.62 9.93
C ILE A 587 -13.63 -5.08 8.49
N LEU A 588 -14.85 -4.99 7.99
CA LEU A 588 -15.21 -5.54 6.67
C LEU A 588 -14.70 -4.67 5.51
N LEU A 589 -14.80 -3.34 5.60
CA LEU A 589 -14.36 -2.47 4.50
C LEU A 589 -12.86 -2.17 4.55
N VAL A 590 -12.32 -1.74 5.69
CA VAL A 590 -10.91 -1.32 5.77
C VAL A 590 -9.97 -2.51 5.90
N MET A 591 -10.10 -3.37 6.92
CA MET A 591 -9.14 -4.47 7.14
C MET A 591 -9.24 -5.57 6.08
N GLU A 592 -10.42 -6.12 5.86
CA GLU A 592 -10.65 -7.16 4.85
C GLU A 592 -10.46 -6.61 3.42
N GLY A 593 -10.89 -5.37 3.14
CA GLY A 593 -10.64 -4.72 1.86
C GLY A 593 -9.15 -4.52 1.58
N LEU A 594 -8.34 -4.11 2.57
CA LEU A 594 -6.90 -3.99 2.41
C LEU A 594 -6.24 -5.37 2.18
N SER A 595 -6.70 -6.41 2.90
CA SER A 595 -6.23 -7.79 2.69
C SER A 595 -6.51 -8.27 1.27
N ALA A 596 -7.75 -8.12 0.78
CA ALA A 596 -8.13 -8.48 -0.57
C ALA A 596 -7.35 -7.68 -1.63
N PHE A 597 -7.09 -6.39 -1.38
CA PHE A 597 -6.25 -5.53 -2.23
C PHE A 597 -4.83 -6.10 -2.37
N LEU A 598 -4.18 -6.44 -1.25
CA LEU A 598 -2.81 -6.98 -1.26
C LEU A 598 -2.74 -8.36 -1.93
N HIS A 599 -3.75 -9.22 -1.72
CA HIS A 599 -3.82 -10.51 -2.40
C HIS A 599 -4.05 -10.38 -3.91
N ALA A 600 -4.90 -9.46 -4.35
CA ALA A 600 -5.07 -9.15 -5.77
C ALA A 600 -3.78 -8.60 -6.38
N LEU A 601 -3.05 -7.75 -5.65
CA LEU A 601 -1.78 -7.18 -6.10
C LEU A 601 -0.71 -8.27 -6.23
N ARG A 602 -0.64 -9.19 -5.27
CA ARG A 602 0.26 -10.35 -5.32
C ARG A 602 0.02 -11.18 -6.59
N LEU A 603 -1.24 -11.49 -6.91
CA LEU A 603 -1.63 -12.22 -8.13
C LEU A 603 -1.13 -11.54 -9.42
N HIS A 604 -1.01 -10.21 -9.42
CA HIS A 604 -0.49 -9.48 -10.58
C HIS A 604 1.04 -9.52 -10.62
N TRP A 605 1.72 -9.30 -9.50
CA TRP A 605 3.18 -9.24 -9.46
C TRP A 605 3.84 -10.60 -9.71
N VAL A 606 3.33 -11.67 -9.09
CA VAL A 606 3.98 -12.99 -9.16
C VAL A 606 3.36 -13.88 -10.22
N GLU A 607 2.04 -13.95 -10.29
CA GLU A 607 1.38 -14.91 -11.18
C GLU A 607 1.19 -14.36 -12.61
N PHE A 608 1.03 -13.04 -12.80
CA PHE A 608 0.84 -12.42 -14.12
C PHE A 608 2.13 -11.84 -14.71
N GLN A 609 2.82 -10.95 -13.99
CA GLN A 609 3.99 -10.23 -14.50
C GLN A 609 5.19 -11.16 -14.73
N ASN A 610 5.39 -12.20 -13.92
CA ASN A 610 6.53 -13.14 -14.07
C ASN A 610 6.55 -13.88 -15.43
N LYS A 611 5.49 -13.79 -16.24
CA LYS A 611 5.40 -14.46 -17.54
C LYS A 611 5.92 -13.63 -18.72
N PHE A 612 5.97 -12.31 -18.60
CA PHE A 612 6.37 -11.45 -19.73
C PHE A 612 7.14 -10.21 -19.33
N TYR A 613 7.14 -9.83 -18.04
CA TYR A 613 7.70 -8.59 -17.54
C TYR A 613 8.99 -8.85 -16.75
N SER A 614 10.11 -8.36 -17.26
CA SER A 614 11.45 -8.61 -16.69
C SER A 614 11.83 -7.62 -15.59
N GLY A 615 11.31 -6.38 -15.64
CA GLY A 615 11.43 -5.41 -14.55
C GLY A 615 12.85 -4.89 -14.24
N THR A 616 13.80 -4.97 -15.19
CA THR A 616 15.22 -4.58 -14.98
C THR A 616 15.59 -3.18 -15.47
N GLY A 617 14.61 -2.38 -15.89
CA GLY A 617 14.84 -1.06 -16.47
C GLY A 617 15.12 0.04 -15.44
N VAL A 618 15.53 1.20 -15.94
CA VAL A 618 15.75 2.42 -15.15
C VAL A 618 14.63 3.41 -15.42
N LYS A 619 14.00 3.95 -14.37
CA LYS A 619 12.91 4.94 -14.50
C LYS A 619 13.44 6.26 -15.03
N PHE A 620 12.76 6.82 -16.03
CA PHE A 620 13.08 8.16 -16.50
C PHE A 620 12.61 9.23 -15.51
N CYS A 621 13.56 9.83 -14.79
CA CYS A 621 13.33 10.98 -13.91
C CYS A 621 13.98 12.24 -14.52
N PRO A 622 13.22 13.09 -15.24
CA PRO A 622 13.79 14.30 -15.82
C PRO A 622 14.12 15.34 -14.74
N PHE A 623 15.16 16.14 -14.98
CA PHE A 623 15.42 17.32 -14.18
C PHE A 623 14.30 18.35 -14.36
N SER A 624 13.53 18.61 -13.30
CA SER A 624 12.46 19.60 -13.28
C SER A 624 12.37 20.31 -11.93
N PHE A 625 12.17 21.63 -11.95
CA PHE A 625 11.95 22.43 -10.74
C PHE A 625 10.65 22.10 -10.01
N SER A 626 9.71 21.40 -10.63
CA SER A 626 8.45 20.97 -10.00
C SER A 626 8.62 19.84 -8.99
N LEU A 627 9.74 19.10 -9.04
CA LEU A 627 10.05 17.97 -8.14
C LEU A 627 10.85 18.38 -6.89
N LEU A 628 11.37 19.62 -6.87
CA LEU A 628 12.13 20.21 -5.76
C LEU A 628 11.33 20.64 -4.52
N PRO A 629 10.02 20.99 -4.61
CA PRO A 629 9.24 21.34 -3.42
C PRO A 629 9.00 20.14 -2.49
N SER A 630 8.83 18.93 -3.04
CA SER A 630 8.35 17.75 -2.30
C SER A 630 9.40 17.05 -1.44
N SER A 631 10.69 17.09 -1.81
CA SER A 631 11.73 16.35 -1.08
C SER A 631 12.12 17.00 0.25
N PHE A 632 11.79 18.28 0.48
CA PHE A 632 12.23 19.04 1.66
C PHE A 632 11.08 19.59 2.52
N GLU A 633 9.81 19.35 2.16
CA GLU A 633 8.71 19.46 3.13
C GLU A 633 8.77 18.33 4.18
N HIS A 634 9.38 17.19 3.83
CA HIS A 634 9.61 16.08 4.76
C HIS A 634 10.67 16.36 5.84
N ASP A 635 11.60 17.30 5.61
CA ASP A 635 12.71 17.59 6.54
C ASP A 635 12.34 18.58 7.66
N GLY A 636 11.06 18.91 7.85
CA GLY A 636 10.58 19.62 9.05
C GLY A 636 11.18 21.00 9.30
N LEU A 637 11.80 21.62 8.29
CA LEU A 637 12.46 22.92 8.39
C LEU A 637 11.55 24.12 8.10
N LEU A 638 10.24 23.95 8.28
CA LEU A 638 9.25 25.02 8.47
C LEU A 638 8.15 24.57 9.44
#